data_AF-A0A239C6Q4-F1
#
_entry.id   AF-A0A239C6Q4-F1
#
_cell.length_a   1.000
_cell.length_b   1.000
_cell.length_c   1.000
_cell.angle_alpha   90.00
_cell.angle_beta   90.00
_cell.angle_gamma   90.00
#
_symmetry.space_group_name_H-M   'P 1'
#
loop_
_entity.id
_entity.type
_entity.pdbx_description
1 polymer ?
#
loop_
_entity_poly.entity_id
_entity_poly.type
_entity_poly.pdbx_seq_one_letter_code
_entity_poly.pdbx_strand_id
1 'polypeptide(L)'
;MTSLPLKRTEYWNWTGPTPGPRGGSTSRAESFTDAESYFLPLGQIGASVLHVAGVADGLGVTAVTGQQGVTVKPGVAVDPAGHLIALAPGGFAILDATVDPDDPRNIPTVAVPEGDAGLVVPTESLTGDVVLTATWREVLSDNPAVSERVHAPWLRLLAPTDPGLQDQVVLARVSLDGTGNVTALSAGVRRLVGVSAGRVELRRPRGSGASPQVDQMPAGELLAQADGSLALNHLIPRVPDGVEIRSVLFVDKDGNMSIHAGGDDVTIRPGGDVTIRPGGDVRIAPDGDEVAIVPPNGGVTIRPEGGDVTIVPPNGGVRIAPEGDGVTIAPLAGGVGITPQGGVVTLAPSGAGVRIAPQGGEVRIAPTGGDVVIPTGVRISVGLTGPPQRPLHVEGQEVHSGGSGGGFSFADRSTGFVESPLKTGARWVWYCQNGQARLWSGGDLLTIAPQGEGLGLDVARRMRVRQGGDASAGIWFNQDDGGDRAFVGMANKDEVGFFGAGLGWGLRMNFATAITSIAGRLEVSGQSCAASFCNLSDARLKTDVRPVTAPLRRVAALRGVTYRWRPNSGQKGQGIGVLAQDVQEEFPELVTPMGPDGDVLGVNYAGLTAVLLEAVKALEAQHKTLRLRHENLEQRVKRLERRLPPDGLGGPPDLARLERRLDRLEQREP
;
A
#
# COMPACT_ATOMS: atom_id res chain seq x y z
N MET A 1 -2.61 14.59 12.50
CA MET A 1 -3.23 14.19 11.17
C MET A 1 -4.75 14.12 11.29
N THR A 2 -5.48 15.24 10.75
CA THR A 2 -6.95 15.31 10.86
C THR A 2 -7.60 13.97 10.51
N SER A 3 -8.04 13.11 11.44
CA SER A 3 -8.83 11.86 11.48
C SER A 3 -10.07 11.95 10.60
N LEU A 4 -10.22 13.03 9.62
CA LEU A 4 -11.54 13.03 8.94
C LEU A 4 -11.39 12.42 7.54
N PRO A 5 -12.20 11.48 7.13
CA PRO A 5 -12.18 10.86 5.80
C PRO A 5 -12.38 11.89 4.68
N LEU A 6 -11.34 11.81 3.67
CA LEU A 6 -11.49 12.70 2.48
C LEU A 6 -12.58 12.18 1.55
N LYS A 7 -13.62 13.08 1.35
CA LYS A 7 -14.76 12.69 0.49
C LYS A 7 -14.91 13.69 -0.67
N ARG A 8 -15.05 13.04 -1.85
CA ARG A 8 -15.35 13.92 -3.01
C ARG A 8 -16.51 13.32 -3.81
N THR A 9 -17.29 14.24 -4.40
CA THR A 9 -18.41 13.77 -5.22
C THR A 9 -17.92 13.05 -6.49
N GLU A 10 -18.60 11.98 -6.86
CA GLU A 10 -18.29 11.28 -8.13
C GLU A 10 -18.95 11.98 -9.32
N TYR A 11 -18.03 12.35 -10.30
CA TYR A 11 -18.61 13.11 -11.43
C TYR A 11 -18.60 12.26 -12.70
N TRP A 12 -18.57 11.02 -12.33
CA TRP A 12 -18.60 10.06 -13.47
C TRP A 12 -19.84 9.18 -13.35
N ASN A 13 -20.62 9.13 -14.42
CA ASN A 13 -21.74 8.16 -14.44
C ASN A 13 -21.25 6.76 -14.86
N TRP A 14 -21.21 5.94 -13.86
CA TRP A 14 -20.60 4.61 -14.11
C TRP A 14 -21.68 3.60 -14.47
N THR A 15 -22.91 4.14 -14.36
CA THR A 15 -23.95 3.10 -14.55
C THR A 15 -24.98 3.60 -15.56
N GLY A 16 -24.58 4.02 -16.77
CA GLY A 16 -25.49 4.36 -17.88
C GLY A 16 -24.93 3.84 -19.22
N PRO A 17 -25.81 3.77 -20.36
CA PRO A 17 -25.50 3.18 -21.67
C PRO A 17 -24.22 3.78 -22.28
N THR A 18 -23.62 4.98 -21.60
CA THR A 18 -22.30 5.49 -22.04
C THR A 18 -21.53 6.00 -20.81
N PRO A 19 -20.80 5.05 -20.14
CA PRO A 19 -19.98 5.58 -19.04
C PRO A 19 -19.13 6.78 -19.50
N GLY A 20 -19.49 7.90 -18.85
CA GLY A 20 -18.69 9.10 -19.19
C GLY A 20 -18.95 10.22 -18.17
N PRO A 21 -18.12 11.27 -18.25
CA PRO A 21 -18.26 12.37 -17.28
C PRO A 21 -19.69 12.93 -17.27
N ARG A 22 -20.09 13.02 -15.99
CA ARG A 22 -21.44 13.61 -15.83
C ARG A 22 -21.45 15.04 -16.40
N GLY A 23 -22.30 15.31 -17.49
CA GLY A 23 -22.43 16.66 -18.11
C GLY A 23 -23.27 17.60 -17.24
N GLY A 24 -23.16 19.02 -17.30
CA GLY A 24 -23.97 20.04 -16.58
C GLY A 24 -23.14 20.67 -15.43
N SER A 25 -23.83 21.71 -14.64
CA SER A 25 -23.15 22.42 -13.53
C SER A 25 -23.32 21.63 -12.21
N THR A 26 -22.29 21.71 -11.36
CA THR A 26 -22.38 21.03 -10.05
C THR A 26 -23.44 21.71 -9.17
N SER A 27 -24.22 20.69 -8.45
CA SER A 27 -25.15 21.28 -7.47
C SER A 27 -24.40 21.85 -6.26
N ARG A 28 -25.14 22.67 -5.51
CA ARG A 28 -24.55 23.28 -4.29
C ARG A 28 -24.08 22.19 -3.31
N ALA A 29 -24.80 21.11 -3.19
CA ALA A 29 -24.40 20.03 -2.26
C ALA A 29 -23.12 19.32 -2.76
N GLU A 30 -23.07 19.26 -4.04
CA GLU A 30 -21.89 18.57 -4.62
C GLU A 30 -20.63 19.46 -4.50
N SER A 31 -20.85 20.68 -4.71
CA SER A 31 -19.69 21.60 -4.58
C SER A 31 -19.29 21.73 -3.10
N PHE A 32 -20.32 21.76 -2.24
CA PHE A 32 -20.01 21.82 -0.80
C PHE A 32 -19.25 20.56 -0.35
N THR A 33 -19.64 19.41 -0.78
CA THR A 33 -18.94 18.16 -0.42
C THR A 33 -17.50 18.18 -0.94
N ASP A 34 -17.30 18.62 -2.15
CA ASP A 34 -15.92 18.61 -2.68
C ASP A 34 -15.06 19.64 -1.97
N ALA A 35 -15.66 20.78 -1.71
CA ALA A 35 -14.85 21.85 -1.09
C ALA A 35 -14.62 21.55 0.40
N GLU A 36 -15.73 21.12 1.18
CA GLU A 36 -15.62 21.03 2.66
C GLU A 36 -15.13 19.65 3.09
N SER A 37 -15.33 18.73 2.17
CA SER A 37 -14.98 17.38 2.68
C SER A 37 -13.76 16.84 1.93
N TYR A 38 -13.31 17.65 0.90
CA TYR A 38 -12.14 17.04 0.20
C TYR A 38 -11.05 18.09 0.04
N PHE A 39 -11.27 19.21 -0.70
CA PHE A 39 -10.17 20.11 -1.08
C PHE A 39 -9.63 20.84 0.15
N LEU A 40 -10.54 21.24 1.06
CA LEU A 40 -10.06 21.98 2.25
C LEU A 40 -9.28 21.07 3.20
N PRO A 41 -9.86 19.93 3.56
CA PRO A 41 -9.09 19.04 4.45
C PRO A 41 -7.79 18.55 3.79
N LEU A 42 -7.87 18.32 2.43
CA LEU A 42 -6.65 17.88 1.73
C LEU A 42 -5.57 18.97 1.80
N GLY A 43 -5.98 20.20 1.56
CA GLY A 43 -5.02 21.31 1.69
C GLY A 43 -4.47 21.44 3.11
N GLN A 44 -5.26 21.24 4.11
CA GLN A 44 -4.80 21.34 5.52
C GLN A 44 -3.80 20.23 5.86
N ILE A 45 -4.15 19.01 5.28
CA ILE A 45 -3.21 17.89 5.52
C ILE A 45 -1.86 18.19 4.85
N GLY A 46 -1.98 18.74 3.61
CA GLY A 46 -0.72 19.08 2.93
C GLY A 46 0.09 20.12 3.71
N ALA A 47 -0.61 21.12 4.15
CA ALA A 47 0.10 22.21 4.85
C ALA A 47 0.61 21.74 6.22
N SER A 48 -0.10 20.92 6.90
CA SER A 48 0.30 20.49 8.27
C SER A 48 1.42 19.45 8.22
N VAL A 49 1.49 18.70 7.09
CA VAL A 49 2.52 17.62 7.01
C VAL A 49 3.79 18.20 6.38
N LEU A 50 3.59 19.07 5.52
CA LEU A 50 4.76 19.47 4.71
C LEU A 50 5.38 20.74 5.30
N HIS A 51 4.57 21.36 6.30
CA HIS A 51 5.10 22.65 6.80
C HIS A 51 4.97 22.69 8.33
N VAL A 52 6.03 23.32 8.97
CA VAL A 52 5.81 23.66 10.39
C VAL A 52 4.98 24.95 10.50
N ALA A 53 4.04 24.92 11.54
CA ALA A 53 3.16 26.11 11.68
C ALA A 53 4.01 27.38 11.90
N GLY A 54 3.62 28.43 11.29
CA GLY A 54 4.35 29.70 11.50
C GLY A 54 4.00 30.71 10.41
N VAL A 55 4.72 31.81 10.39
CA VAL A 55 4.45 32.88 9.41
C VAL A 55 5.14 32.56 8.09
N ALA A 56 4.27 32.52 7.04
CA ALA A 56 4.85 32.17 5.70
C ALA A 56 5.39 33.43 5.02
N ASP A 57 4.76 34.43 5.03
CA ASP A 57 5.20 35.67 4.38
C ASP A 57 4.41 36.85 4.98
N GLY A 58 5.21 38.04 5.23
CA GLY A 58 4.56 39.26 5.77
C GLY A 58 4.19 39.10 7.25
N LEU A 59 2.99 39.78 7.63
CA LEU A 59 2.46 39.80 9.01
C LEU A 59 3.48 40.44 9.95
N GLY A 60 4.19 41.41 9.39
CA GLY A 60 5.09 42.20 10.26
C GLY A 60 4.30 43.01 11.32
N VAL A 61 5.00 43.08 12.57
CA VAL A 61 4.31 43.82 13.65
C VAL A 61 5.17 45.05 14.00
N THR A 62 4.48 46.17 13.92
CA THR A 62 5.20 47.39 14.33
C THR A 62 4.44 48.09 15.47
N ALA A 63 5.23 48.80 16.28
CA ALA A 63 4.60 49.62 17.33
C ALA A 63 5.47 50.85 17.61
N VAL A 64 4.85 51.89 18.06
CA VAL A 64 5.62 53.08 18.49
C VAL A 64 5.72 53.07 20.02
N THR A 65 7.03 53.01 20.55
CA THR A 65 7.22 52.99 22.01
C THR A 65 6.56 54.22 22.66
N GLY A 66 5.74 53.94 23.74
CA GLY A 66 5.09 55.05 24.49
C GLY A 66 3.66 55.30 23.98
N GLN A 67 3.23 54.64 22.85
CA GLN A 67 1.85 54.79 22.34
C GLN A 67 1.08 53.47 22.45
N GLN A 68 -0.28 53.62 22.53
CA GLN A 68 -1.12 52.40 22.60
C GLN A 68 -1.35 51.84 21.20
N GLY A 69 -1.22 50.54 21.10
CA GLY A 69 -1.62 49.86 19.84
C GLY A 69 -0.38 49.24 19.18
N VAL A 70 -0.65 48.08 18.53
CA VAL A 70 0.38 47.45 17.67
C VAL A 70 -0.23 47.23 16.28
N THR A 71 0.66 47.51 15.30
CA THR A 71 0.16 47.37 13.91
C THR A 71 0.68 46.08 13.28
N VAL A 72 -0.35 45.31 12.65
CA VAL A 72 0.04 44.08 11.93
C VAL A 72 -0.12 44.31 10.41
N LYS A 73 0.95 44.06 9.71
CA LYS A 73 0.91 44.23 8.24
C LYS A 73 0.29 43.00 7.56
N PRO A 74 -0.20 43.18 6.32
CA PRO A 74 -0.77 42.03 5.59
C PRO A 74 0.27 40.92 5.39
N GLY A 75 -0.33 39.69 5.39
CA GLY A 75 0.58 38.54 5.19
C GLY A 75 -0.18 37.22 5.42
N VAL A 76 0.63 36.19 5.45
CA VAL A 76 -0.01 34.85 5.48
C VAL A 76 0.73 33.99 6.50
N ALA A 77 -0.07 33.14 7.15
CA ALA A 77 0.53 32.17 8.08
C ALA A 77 -0.21 30.83 8.01
N VAL A 78 0.47 29.83 8.58
CA VAL A 78 -0.18 28.51 8.66
C VAL A 78 -0.18 28.07 10.13
N ASP A 79 -1.40 27.57 10.57
CA ASP A 79 -1.42 27.12 11.98
C ASP A 79 -1.12 25.62 12.08
N PRO A 80 -0.98 25.10 13.34
CA PRO A 80 -0.53 23.70 13.54
C PRO A 80 -1.53 22.70 12.94
N ALA A 81 -2.78 23.10 12.77
CA ALA A 81 -3.74 22.16 12.15
C ALA A 81 -3.70 22.27 10.62
N GLY A 82 -2.77 23.18 10.07
CA GLY A 82 -2.58 23.25 8.59
C GLY A 82 -3.53 24.27 7.94
N HIS A 83 -4.21 25.08 8.79
CA HIS A 83 -5.05 26.14 8.19
C HIS A 83 -4.20 27.32 7.72
N LEU A 84 -4.66 27.81 6.52
CA LEU A 84 -3.96 29.00 6.00
C LEU A 84 -4.62 30.28 6.54
N ILE A 85 -3.76 31.06 7.25
CA ILE A 85 -4.25 32.33 7.79
C ILE A 85 -3.76 33.48 6.89
N ALA A 86 -4.81 34.18 6.38
CA ALA A 86 -4.43 35.24 5.42
C ALA A 86 -5.02 36.58 5.92
N LEU A 87 -4.07 37.44 6.30
CA LEU A 87 -4.49 38.85 6.50
C LEU A 87 -4.22 39.68 5.24
N ALA A 88 -5.27 39.76 4.44
CA ALA A 88 -5.07 40.31 3.09
C ALA A 88 -5.52 41.79 3.07
N PRO A 89 -4.77 42.65 2.24
CA PRO A 89 -5.27 44.02 2.05
C PRO A 89 -6.70 44.02 1.49
N GLY A 90 -7.63 44.81 2.17
CA GLY A 90 -9.05 44.84 1.73
C GLY A 90 -9.86 43.69 2.32
N GLY A 91 -9.12 42.83 3.12
CA GLY A 91 -9.85 41.68 3.72
C GLY A 91 -10.44 42.07 5.09
N PHE A 92 -10.60 40.92 5.96
CA PHE A 92 -11.29 41.20 7.25
C PHE A 92 -10.51 40.53 8.39
N ALA A 93 -10.63 41.15 9.60
CA ALA A 93 -10.02 40.51 10.78
C ALA A 93 -10.93 40.71 12.00
N ILE A 94 -10.66 39.87 12.97
CA ILE A 94 -11.42 40.00 14.24
C ILE A 94 -10.45 40.52 15.31
N LEU A 95 -10.92 41.60 16.10
CA LEU A 95 -10.00 42.12 17.16
C LEU A 95 -10.66 42.00 18.52
N ASP A 96 -11.97 41.65 18.51
CA ASP A 96 -12.71 41.60 19.79
C ASP A 96 -12.36 40.32 20.57
N ALA A 97 -11.80 40.49 21.69
CA ALA A 97 -11.28 39.34 22.46
C ALA A 97 -12.42 38.64 23.22
N THR A 98 -13.67 39.19 23.22
CA THR A 98 -14.77 38.67 24.06
C THR A 98 -15.71 37.80 23.23
N VAL A 99 -15.35 37.65 22.00
CA VAL A 99 -16.29 36.87 21.16
C VAL A 99 -15.96 35.37 21.28
N ASP A 100 -17.18 34.59 21.37
CA ASP A 100 -17.01 33.12 21.41
C ASP A 100 -16.39 32.60 20.10
N PRO A 101 -15.33 31.94 20.26
CA PRO A 101 -14.57 31.48 19.08
C PRO A 101 -15.28 30.33 18.36
N ASP A 102 -16.35 29.78 18.89
CA ASP A 102 -17.01 28.62 18.25
C ASP A 102 -18.33 29.05 17.61
N ASP A 103 -18.69 30.37 17.69
CA ASP A 103 -19.93 30.85 17.08
C ASP A 103 -19.61 31.77 15.89
N PRO A 104 -19.99 31.34 14.72
CA PRO A 104 -19.61 32.11 13.53
C PRO A 104 -20.61 33.23 13.23
N ARG A 105 -21.62 33.37 14.12
CA ARG A 105 -22.69 34.35 13.80
C ARG A 105 -22.44 35.64 14.59
N ASN A 106 -22.66 36.82 13.88
CA ASN A 106 -22.71 38.16 14.50
C ASN A 106 -21.37 38.51 15.16
N ILE A 107 -20.29 38.03 14.47
CA ILE A 107 -18.97 38.41 15.01
C ILE A 107 -18.49 39.67 14.25
N PRO A 108 -18.27 40.78 15.01
CA PRO A 108 -17.83 42.02 14.34
C PRO A 108 -16.43 41.85 13.72
N THR A 109 -16.35 42.23 12.38
CA THR A 109 -15.03 42.18 11.72
C THR A 109 -14.57 43.60 11.39
N VAL A 110 -13.30 43.78 11.37
CA VAL A 110 -12.72 45.08 10.96
C VAL A 110 -12.02 44.92 9.61
N ALA A 111 -12.19 45.94 8.76
CA ALA A 111 -11.56 45.85 7.42
C ALA A 111 -10.04 46.14 7.53
N VAL A 112 -9.33 45.32 6.76
CA VAL A 112 -7.87 45.55 6.70
C VAL A 112 -7.60 46.62 5.64
N PRO A 113 -6.91 47.74 6.00
CA PRO A 113 -6.67 48.83 5.04
C PRO A 113 -6.04 48.30 3.74
N GLU A 114 -6.46 49.08 2.58
CA GLU A 114 -5.85 48.68 1.27
C GLU A 114 -4.36 49.03 1.25
N GLY A 115 -3.52 48.17 0.68
CA GLY A 115 -2.07 48.49 0.58
C GLY A 115 -1.27 47.91 1.75
N ASP A 116 -0.10 48.54 2.22
CA ASP A 116 0.83 47.87 3.17
C ASP A 116 0.76 48.55 4.54
N ALA A 117 -0.29 49.40 4.84
CA ALA A 117 -0.40 50.23 6.05
C ALA A 117 -0.69 49.37 7.29
N GLY A 118 -1.19 48.12 7.17
CA GLY A 118 -1.32 47.16 8.27
C GLY A 118 -2.52 47.49 9.17
N LEU A 119 -2.97 46.62 10.02
CA LEU A 119 -4.16 46.73 10.87
C LEU A 119 -3.72 46.94 12.33
N VAL A 120 -4.38 47.99 13.02
CA VAL A 120 -3.94 48.32 14.40
C VAL A 120 -4.74 47.46 15.40
N VAL A 121 -3.97 46.77 16.28
CA VAL A 121 -4.58 45.99 17.35
C VAL A 121 -4.44 46.79 18.66
N PRO A 122 -5.63 47.05 19.28
CA PRO A 122 -5.61 47.96 20.45
C PRO A 122 -4.99 47.28 21.68
N THR A 123 -4.26 48.04 22.49
CA THR A 123 -3.65 47.48 23.72
C THR A 123 -4.18 48.21 24.94
N GLU A 124 -5.39 48.87 24.73
CA GLU A 124 -5.93 49.68 25.84
C GLU A 124 -6.40 48.77 26.99
N SER A 125 -5.90 48.95 28.13
CA SER A 125 -6.41 48.28 29.34
C SER A 125 -5.67 46.97 29.61
N LEU A 126 -4.58 46.74 28.76
CA LEU A 126 -3.72 45.56 29.02
C LEU A 126 -2.42 46.01 29.68
N THR A 127 -1.89 45.17 30.67
CA THR A 127 -0.61 45.53 31.30
C THR A 127 0.31 44.31 31.35
N GLY A 128 1.66 44.59 31.40
CA GLY A 128 2.61 43.47 31.53
C GLY A 128 2.91 42.82 30.17
N ASP A 129 3.55 41.61 30.17
CA ASP A 129 3.97 40.94 28.90
C ASP A 129 2.79 40.17 28.29
N VAL A 130 2.51 40.56 27.01
CA VAL A 130 1.45 39.81 26.28
C VAL A 130 2.02 39.30 24.95
N VAL A 131 1.25 38.33 24.44
CA VAL A 131 1.69 37.76 23.14
C VAL A 131 0.58 37.99 22.11
N LEU A 132 1.04 38.59 20.98
CA LEU A 132 0.08 38.77 19.86
C LEU A 132 0.02 37.51 18.99
N THR A 133 -1.28 37.03 18.74
CA THR A 133 -1.41 35.76 17.98
C THR A 133 -2.42 35.96 16.85
N ALA A 134 -2.26 35.10 15.86
CA ALA A 134 -3.27 35.02 14.79
C ALA A 134 -3.86 33.60 14.73
N THR A 135 -5.21 33.62 14.64
CA THR A 135 -5.89 32.31 14.60
C THR A 135 -6.84 32.27 13.38
N TRP A 136 -6.75 31.09 12.67
CA TRP A 136 -7.64 30.95 11.49
C TRP A 136 -9.11 31.00 11.91
N ARG A 137 -9.91 31.86 11.08
CA ARG A 137 -11.37 31.88 11.36
C ARG A 137 -12.12 32.28 10.09
N GLU A 138 -13.38 31.71 10.15
CA GLU A 138 -14.35 32.18 9.12
C GLU A 138 -15.65 32.60 9.81
N VAL A 139 -16.13 33.80 9.35
CA VAL A 139 -17.40 34.26 9.97
C VAL A 139 -18.39 34.64 8.86
N LEU A 140 -19.63 34.75 9.23
CA LEU A 140 -20.65 35.11 8.23
C LEU A 140 -20.53 36.61 7.89
N SER A 141 -20.64 36.85 6.56
CA SER A 141 -20.54 38.26 6.13
C SER A 141 -21.72 39.07 6.68
N ASP A 142 -21.47 40.32 6.93
CA ASP A 142 -22.49 41.23 7.51
C ASP A 142 -23.49 41.68 6.44
N ASN A 143 -23.35 41.14 5.18
CA ASN A 143 -24.34 41.41 4.11
C ASN A 143 -25.56 40.49 4.23
N PRO A 144 -26.69 41.16 4.62
CA PRO A 144 -27.91 40.37 4.87
C PRO A 144 -28.48 39.78 3.57
N ALA A 145 -27.93 40.18 2.36
CA ALA A 145 -28.44 39.76 1.04
C ALA A 145 -27.73 38.53 0.52
N VAL A 146 -26.56 38.15 1.21
CA VAL A 146 -25.82 36.97 0.74
C VAL A 146 -25.18 36.28 1.95
N SER A 147 -25.66 34.98 2.24
CA SER A 147 -25.08 34.20 3.36
C SER A 147 -23.71 33.63 2.97
N GLU A 148 -22.64 34.59 2.99
CA GLU A 148 -21.29 34.13 2.59
C GLU A 148 -20.37 34.09 3.83
N ARG A 149 -19.51 33.07 3.80
CA ARG A 149 -18.46 33.02 4.85
C ARG A 149 -17.21 33.78 4.38
N VAL A 150 -16.74 34.67 5.31
CA VAL A 150 -15.54 35.44 4.93
C VAL A 150 -14.39 35.03 5.86
N HIS A 151 -13.21 34.87 5.18
CA HIS A 151 -12.01 34.58 6.00
C HIS A 151 -11.59 35.82 6.81
N ALA A 152 -11.61 35.68 8.19
CA ALA A 152 -11.28 36.80 9.09
C ALA A 152 -10.44 36.29 10.26
N PRO A 153 -9.12 36.26 10.02
CA PRO A 153 -8.27 35.76 11.11
C PRO A 153 -8.45 36.57 12.39
N TRP A 154 -8.35 35.89 13.45
CA TRP A 154 -8.56 36.51 14.78
C TRP A 154 -7.21 36.91 15.37
N LEU A 155 -7.01 38.23 15.56
CA LEU A 155 -5.77 38.72 16.19
C LEU A 155 -6.01 39.08 17.66
N ARG A 156 -5.11 38.39 18.52
CA ARG A 156 -5.39 38.59 19.95
C ARG A 156 -4.08 38.86 20.70
N LEU A 157 -4.36 39.55 21.73
CA LEU A 157 -3.23 39.70 22.70
C LEU A 157 -3.51 38.85 23.94
N LEU A 158 -2.67 37.84 24.10
CA LEU A 158 -2.94 36.85 25.17
C LEU A 158 -1.77 36.87 26.16
N ALA A 159 -2.09 36.34 27.40
CA ALA A 159 -1.01 36.19 28.39
C ALA A 159 0.02 35.13 27.92
N PRO A 160 1.28 35.35 28.21
CA PRO A 160 2.33 34.42 27.75
C PRO A 160 2.12 33.01 28.31
N THR A 161 1.23 32.91 29.34
CA THR A 161 1.01 31.56 29.92
C THR A 161 -0.30 30.97 29.40
N ASP A 162 -0.90 31.55 28.44
CA ASP A 162 -2.18 31.02 27.94
C ASP A 162 -1.97 29.63 27.28
N PRO A 163 -2.67 28.65 27.79
CA PRO A 163 -2.50 27.27 27.31
C PRO A 163 -2.87 27.14 25.82
N GLY A 164 -3.63 28.09 25.27
CA GLY A 164 -4.10 28.03 23.87
C GLY A 164 -3.04 28.50 22.88
N LEU A 165 -1.83 28.92 23.37
CA LEU A 165 -0.79 29.46 22.48
C LEU A 165 -0.19 28.36 21.60
N GLN A 166 -0.40 27.07 21.96
CA GLN A 166 0.16 25.95 21.18
C GLN A 166 -0.67 25.69 19.90
N ASP A 167 -1.79 26.26 19.90
CA ASP A 167 -2.65 25.98 18.73
C ASP A 167 -2.78 27.23 17.86
N GLN A 168 -2.00 28.31 18.20
CA GLN A 168 -2.12 29.56 17.43
C GLN A 168 -0.74 29.96 16.89
N VAL A 169 -0.87 30.93 15.90
CA VAL A 169 0.41 31.41 15.33
C VAL A 169 0.82 32.70 16.06
N VAL A 170 2.05 32.60 16.68
CA VAL A 170 2.52 33.77 17.46
C VAL A 170 3.20 34.77 16.52
N LEU A 171 2.82 36.08 16.68
CA LEU A 171 3.35 37.07 15.73
C LEU A 171 4.40 37.94 16.43
N ALA A 172 4.21 38.21 17.78
CA ALA A 172 5.21 39.05 18.46
C ALA A 172 4.92 39.05 19.97
N ARG A 173 5.98 39.29 20.72
CA ARG A 173 5.82 39.56 22.17
C ARG A 173 5.82 41.07 22.41
N VAL A 174 4.78 41.51 23.27
CA VAL A 174 4.62 42.97 23.46
C VAL A 174 4.62 43.24 24.98
N SER A 175 5.56 44.16 25.37
CA SER A 175 5.55 44.59 26.79
C SER A 175 4.83 45.94 26.94
N LEU A 176 3.89 45.95 27.94
CA LEU A 176 3.05 47.16 28.08
C LEU A 176 3.21 47.73 29.49
N ASP A 177 3.12 49.06 29.60
CA ASP A 177 3.10 49.64 30.96
C ASP A 177 1.66 49.68 31.50
N GLY A 178 1.40 50.30 32.68
CA GLY A 178 0.14 50.27 33.44
C GLY A 178 -1.00 50.95 32.67
N THR A 179 -0.74 51.61 31.54
CA THR A 179 -1.80 52.32 30.79
C THR A 179 -1.95 51.72 29.39
N GLY A 180 -1.13 50.62 29.14
CA GLY A 180 -1.33 49.90 27.86
C GLY A 180 -0.38 50.43 26.78
N ASN A 181 0.55 51.39 27.17
CA ASN A 181 1.58 51.83 26.20
C ASN A 181 2.66 50.76 25.98
N VAL A 182 3.09 50.69 24.71
CA VAL A 182 4.08 49.66 24.35
C VAL A 182 5.46 50.12 24.84
N THR A 183 6.12 49.30 25.68
CA THR A 183 7.47 49.65 26.18
C THR A 183 8.54 48.80 25.48
N ALA A 184 8.14 47.68 24.92
CA ALA A 184 9.12 46.86 24.18
C ALA A 184 8.36 45.90 23.25
N LEU A 185 8.96 45.70 22.06
CA LEU A 185 8.44 44.74 21.08
C LEU A 185 9.57 43.80 20.64
N SER A 186 9.31 42.52 20.82
CA SER A 186 10.34 41.54 20.39
C SER A 186 9.70 40.37 19.66
N ALA A 187 10.54 39.62 18.98
CA ALA A 187 10.07 38.46 18.17
C ALA A 187 9.58 37.33 19.08
N GLY A 188 9.89 37.28 20.35
CA GLY A 188 9.45 36.18 21.23
C GLY A 188 9.64 34.82 20.57
N VAL A 189 8.47 33.93 20.55
CA VAL A 189 8.58 32.55 19.98
C VAL A 189 7.98 32.56 18.56
N ARG A 190 8.07 33.85 17.94
CA ARG A 190 7.61 33.95 16.55
C ARG A 190 8.43 33.02 15.65
N ARG A 191 7.64 32.22 14.75
CA ARG A 191 8.42 31.29 13.89
C ARG A 191 7.93 31.40 12.45
N LEU A 192 8.90 31.14 11.47
CA LEU A 192 8.51 31.15 10.04
C LEU A 192 8.04 29.75 9.60
N VAL A 193 7.07 29.84 8.58
CA VAL A 193 6.69 28.53 8.02
C VAL A 193 7.95 27.88 7.43
N GLY A 194 8.27 26.74 7.92
CA GLY A 194 9.47 26.03 7.41
C GLY A 194 9.09 24.67 6.82
N VAL A 195 9.82 24.18 5.74
CA VAL A 195 9.62 22.79 5.22
C VAL A 195 10.26 21.79 6.19
N SER A 196 9.53 20.88 6.62
CA SER A 196 10.30 19.79 7.29
C SER A 196 11.31 19.15 6.33
N ALA A 197 12.46 19.82 6.28
CA ALA A 197 13.43 19.35 5.25
C ALA A 197 14.51 18.49 5.92
N GLY A 198 14.61 17.22 5.52
CA GLY A 198 15.71 16.28 5.87
C GLY A 198 17.06 16.77 5.36
N ARG A 199 16.88 17.98 4.20
CA ARG A 199 18.17 18.43 3.61
C ARG A 199 18.01 19.82 3.03
N VAL A 200 18.91 20.82 3.38
CA VAL A 200 18.98 22.14 2.75
C VAL A 200 20.26 22.25 1.91
N GLU A 201 20.07 22.41 0.42
CA GLU A 201 21.23 22.41 -0.50
C GLU A 201 21.44 23.82 -1.07
N LEU A 202 22.73 24.43 -0.99
CA LEU A 202 23.10 25.73 -1.60
C LEU A 202 23.75 25.53 -2.97
N ARG A 203 23.14 26.18 -4.10
CA ARG A 203 23.66 25.96 -5.48
C ARG A 203 24.19 27.26 -6.05
N ARG A 204 25.20 27.21 -7.05
CA ARG A 204 25.71 28.44 -7.68
C ARG A 204 25.65 28.34 -9.20
N PRO A 205 25.56 29.46 -9.95
CA PRO A 205 25.45 29.48 -11.42
C PRO A 205 26.80 29.16 -12.08
N ARG A 206 26.89 28.36 -13.33
CA ARG A 206 28.14 28.04 -14.04
C ARG A 206 27.94 28.23 -15.54
N GLY A 207 29.11 28.78 -16.24
CA GLY A 207 29.13 28.95 -17.72
C GLY A 207 30.23 28.08 -18.34
N SER A 208 29.89 27.10 -19.47
CA SER A 208 30.91 26.20 -20.07
C SER A 208 31.43 26.79 -21.39
N GLY A 209 32.82 26.92 -21.58
CA GLY A 209 33.66 27.57 -22.62
C GLY A 209 33.66 26.77 -23.92
N ALA A 210 32.99 25.55 -24.13
CA ALA A 210 33.13 24.90 -25.45
C ALA A 210 31.76 24.81 -26.13
N SER A 211 30.50 25.40 -25.58
CA SER A 211 29.15 25.70 -26.11
C SER A 211 28.48 26.73 -25.18
N PRO A 212 28.06 27.98 -25.56
CA PRO A 212 27.52 28.98 -24.61
C PRO A 212 26.25 28.46 -23.90
N GLN A 213 26.42 27.72 -22.91
CA GLN A 213 25.28 27.34 -22.03
C GLN A 213 25.59 27.78 -20.59
N VAL A 214 24.62 28.45 -19.88
CA VAL A 214 24.64 28.87 -18.46
C VAL A 214 23.67 27.96 -17.67
N ASP A 215 24.24 27.13 -16.73
CA ASP A 215 23.35 26.38 -15.83
C ASP A 215 23.81 26.55 -14.37
N GLN A 216 23.16 25.89 -13.29
CA GLN A 216 23.49 25.99 -11.86
C GLN A 216 24.05 24.67 -11.34
N MET A 217 25.06 24.72 -10.40
CA MET A 217 25.62 23.48 -9.83
C MET A 217 25.68 23.60 -8.30
N PRO A 218 25.62 22.52 -7.53
CA PRO A 218 25.55 22.53 -6.06
C PRO A 218 26.85 23.02 -5.43
N ALA A 219 26.75 23.79 -4.28
CA ALA A 219 27.95 24.41 -3.65
C ALA A 219 28.05 23.96 -2.19
N GLY A 220 26.88 23.54 -1.45
CA GLY A 220 26.95 23.06 -0.06
C GLY A 220 25.56 22.62 0.43
N GLU A 221 25.71 21.72 1.66
CA GLU A 221 24.39 21.28 2.14
C GLU A 221 24.40 21.15 3.67
N LEU A 222 23.06 21.40 4.29
CA LEU A 222 22.79 21.02 5.70
C LEU A 222 21.78 19.87 5.77
N LEU A 223 22.30 18.83 6.57
CA LEU A 223 21.49 17.60 6.43
C LEU A 223 21.28 16.96 7.80
N ALA A 224 20.02 16.72 8.14
CA ALA A 224 19.72 15.95 9.37
C ALA A 224 19.79 14.45 9.10
N GLN A 225 20.57 13.70 9.98
CA GLN A 225 20.84 12.26 9.73
C GLN A 225 19.86 11.41 10.54
N ALA A 226 19.62 10.36 10.10
CA ALA A 226 18.56 9.46 10.61
C ALA A 226 18.73 9.20 12.11
N ASP A 227 19.94 9.53 12.65
CA ASP A 227 20.22 9.21 14.08
C ASP A 227 20.11 10.46 14.94
N GLY A 228 19.49 11.57 14.27
CA GLY A 228 19.22 12.80 15.04
C GLY A 228 20.41 13.77 15.01
N SER A 229 21.47 13.36 14.29
CA SER A 229 22.65 14.23 14.18
C SER A 229 22.49 15.19 12.99
N LEU A 230 23.26 16.36 13.12
CA LEU A 230 23.17 17.39 12.06
C LEU A 230 24.55 17.61 11.41
N ALA A 231 24.44 17.61 9.97
CA ALA A 231 25.76 17.77 9.31
C ALA A 231 25.68 18.91 8.30
N LEU A 232 26.71 19.73 8.29
CA LEU A 232 26.88 20.74 7.23
C LEU A 232 27.97 20.29 6.25
N ASN A 233 27.59 20.17 4.92
CA ASN A 233 28.53 19.55 3.97
C ASN A 233 28.84 20.53 2.83
N HIS A 234 30.11 20.54 2.42
CA HIS A 234 30.51 21.24 1.19
C HIS A 234 30.52 20.29 -0.02
N LEU A 235 29.79 20.66 -1.13
CA LEU A 235 29.67 19.75 -2.30
C LEU A 235 30.61 20.23 -3.41
N ILE A 236 31.72 19.38 -3.69
CA ILE A 236 32.73 19.78 -4.70
C ILE A 236 32.47 19.01 -6.00
N PRO A 237 32.09 19.72 -7.03
CA PRO A 237 31.78 19.04 -8.30
C PRO A 237 33.02 18.40 -8.92
N ARG A 238 33.06 17.02 -9.21
CA ARG A 238 34.17 16.38 -9.97
C ARG A 238 33.73 16.06 -11.40
N VAL A 239 34.52 16.60 -12.37
CA VAL A 239 34.21 16.31 -13.78
C VAL A 239 34.72 14.89 -14.12
N PRO A 240 34.00 13.92 -14.96
CA PRO A 240 32.81 14.29 -15.76
C PRO A 240 31.52 13.76 -15.13
N ASP A 241 31.30 13.45 -13.75
CA ASP A 241 29.91 13.37 -13.23
C ASP A 241 29.95 12.91 -11.77
N GLY A 242 30.72 13.65 -10.97
CA GLY A 242 30.47 13.28 -9.56
C GLY A 242 30.73 14.47 -8.63
N VAL A 243 29.89 14.54 -7.57
CA VAL A 243 30.03 15.61 -6.55
C VAL A 243 30.65 14.99 -5.29
N GLU A 244 31.85 15.45 -5.00
CA GLU A 244 32.46 15.05 -3.72
C GLU A 244 31.86 15.85 -2.55
N ILE A 245 31.46 15.17 -1.49
CA ILE A 245 30.84 15.84 -0.33
C ILE A 245 31.85 15.86 0.83
N ARG A 246 32.03 17.05 1.30
CA ARG A 246 32.93 17.16 2.47
C ARG A 246 32.15 17.76 3.65
N SER A 247 32.23 17.00 4.85
CA SER A 247 31.48 17.48 6.03
C SER A 247 32.35 18.46 6.84
N VAL A 248 31.80 19.57 7.02
CA VAL A 248 32.61 20.66 7.62
C VAL A 248 32.19 20.84 9.09
N LEU A 249 30.96 20.49 9.41
CA LEU A 249 30.50 20.60 10.81
C LEU A 249 29.45 19.52 11.07
N PHE A 250 29.74 18.80 12.27
CA PHE A 250 28.86 17.66 12.57
C PHE A 250 28.47 17.73 14.06
N VAL A 251 27.13 17.66 14.24
CA VAL A 251 26.63 17.60 15.63
C VAL A 251 25.92 16.25 15.86
N ASP A 252 26.50 15.50 16.83
CA ASP A 252 25.91 14.15 16.98
C ASP A 252 24.65 14.21 17.85
N LYS A 253 23.97 13.14 18.07
CA LYS A 253 22.62 13.08 18.69
C LYS A 253 22.68 13.54 20.15
N ASP A 254 23.86 13.62 20.79
CA ASP A 254 24.00 14.01 22.21
C ASP A 254 24.46 15.47 22.32
N GLY A 255 24.52 16.16 21.07
CA GLY A 255 24.83 17.61 21.11
C GLY A 255 26.33 17.88 21.02
N ASN A 256 27.19 16.81 20.89
CA ASN A 256 28.64 17.01 20.69
C ASN A 256 28.95 17.48 19.26
N MET A 257 29.92 18.51 19.32
CA MET A 257 30.14 19.17 18.01
C MET A 257 31.55 18.83 17.49
N SER A 258 31.54 18.42 16.15
CA SER A 258 32.84 18.17 15.50
C SER A 258 32.96 19.07 14.26
N ILE A 259 34.09 19.83 14.24
CA ILE A 259 34.28 20.76 13.10
C ILE A 259 35.43 20.22 12.24
N HIS A 260 35.11 19.98 10.91
CA HIS A 260 36.14 19.43 9.98
C HIS A 260 36.58 20.52 9.00
N ALA A 261 37.73 21.29 9.25
CA ALA A 261 38.20 22.42 8.42
C ALA A 261 39.21 21.92 7.39
N GLY A 262 38.91 21.68 6.28
CA GLY A 262 39.70 21.37 5.07
C GLY A 262 40.59 22.54 4.65
N GLY A 263 41.39 23.10 5.51
CA GLY A 263 42.66 23.84 5.26
C GLY A 263 43.18 24.44 6.57
N ASP A 264 44.41 24.28 6.88
CA ASP A 264 45.62 24.26 7.72
C ASP A 264 45.51 25.28 8.86
N ASP A 265 44.29 25.57 9.55
CA ASP A 265 44.45 26.02 10.95
C ASP A 265 43.11 25.99 11.67
N VAL A 266 43.11 24.99 12.74
CA VAL A 266 41.97 24.98 13.69
C VAL A 266 42.45 25.56 15.02
N THR A 267 41.90 27.05 15.42
CA THR A 267 42.15 27.60 16.77
C THR A 267 40.92 27.36 17.67
N ILE A 268 41.20 26.29 18.60
CA ILE A 268 40.12 26.09 19.59
C ILE A 268 40.52 26.77 20.90
N ARG A 269 39.69 28.02 21.45
CA ARG A 269 39.93 28.51 22.83
C ARG A 269 38.73 28.17 23.72
N PRO A 270 38.86 26.98 24.25
CA PRO A 270 37.82 26.87 25.30
C PRO A 270 38.44 26.81 26.70
N GLY A 271 38.18 27.25 27.73
CA GLY A 271 38.51 27.16 29.17
C GLY A 271 38.41 25.72 29.68
N GLY A 272 38.68 24.41 28.73
CA GLY A 272 38.72 23.03 29.26
C GLY A 272 39.61 22.15 28.39
N ASP A 273 39.80 20.64 28.69
CA ASP A 273 40.69 19.56 28.18
C ASP A 273 40.47 19.34 26.68
N VAL A 274 42.24 18.99 25.88
CA VAL A 274 42.33 18.72 24.42
C VAL A 274 43.36 17.61 24.20
N THR A 275 43.27 16.39 23.65
CA THR A 275 44.06 15.28 23.06
C THR A 275 44.20 15.50 21.54
N ILE A 276 45.92 15.26 21.11
CA ILE A 276 46.37 15.42 19.70
C ILE A 276 47.52 14.41 19.45
N ARG A 277 47.88 13.30 18.45
CA ARG A 277 48.94 12.49 17.83
C ARG A 277 49.13 12.88 16.37
N PRO A 278 50.14 13.47 16.00
CA PRO A 278 50.73 13.82 14.69
C PRO A 278 51.90 12.89 14.32
N GLY A 279 52.60 12.05 13.01
CA GLY A 279 53.68 11.41 12.22
C GLY A 279 54.91 12.31 12.14
N GLY A 280 55.12 13.02 12.84
CA GLY A 280 56.27 13.58 13.57
C GLY A 280 55.99 13.64 15.09
N ASP A 281 56.70 13.51 15.71
CA ASP A 281 56.43 13.41 17.15
C ASP A 281 55.03 13.97 17.43
N VAL A 282 53.46 12.92 17.89
CA VAL A 282 52.71 13.53 18.98
C VAL A 282 53.35 14.88 19.36
N ARG A 283 52.58 16.58 18.76
CA ARG A 283 53.04 17.49 19.86
C ARG A 283 51.86 18.31 20.37
N ILE A 284 51.00 17.93 20.88
CA ILE A 284 50.41 18.70 21.99
C ILE A 284 51.05 20.09 22.09
N ALA A 285 50.37 21.93 22.00
CA ALA A 285 50.98 23.12 22.67
C ALA A 285 50.13 23.51 23.89
N PRO A 286 49.97 22.33 24.29
CA PRO A 286 49.40 22.82 25.57
C PRO A 286 49.95 24.19 25.94
N ASP A 287 49.29 25.56 26.32
CA ASP A 287 49.93 26.43 27.36
C ASP A 287 50.29 25.60 28.60
N GLY A 288 50.90 24.46 27.86
CA GLY A 288 51.63 23.53 28.75
C GLY A 288 52.32 22.44 27.94
N ASP A 289 53.14 21.63 28.17
CA ASP A 289 54.61 21.58 28.28
C ASP A 289 55.14 20.35 27.52
N GLU A 290 54.91 19.46 26.04
CA GLU A 290 55.55 18.27 25.43
C GLU A 290 54.51 17.43 24.68
N VAL A 291 55.06 16.83 23.09
CA VAL A 291 54.67 15.58 22.41
C VAL A 291 55.93 14.87 21.90
N ALA A 292 56.93 14.30 22.57
CA ALA A 292 58.01 13.32 22.33
C ALA A 292 57.66 11.97 22.98
N ILE A 293 58.00 10.99 22.02
CA ILE A 293 58.05 9.59 22.45
C ILE A 293 59.33 8.96 21.89
N VAL A 294 60.54 9.02 22.22
CA VAL A 294 61.65 8.05 22.06
C VAL A 294 62.49 8.08 23.34
N PRO A 295 62.41 6.76 24.37
CA PRO A 295 63.76 6.41 23.91
C PRO A 295 64.65 5.95 25.06
N PRO A 296 65.69 5.32 25.45
CA PRO A 296 66.91 4.53 25.19
C PRO A 296 66.91 3.22 25.98
N ASN A 297 65.70 2.97 26.49
CA ASN A 297 65.68 1.70 27.25
C ASN A 297 64.26 1.37 27.70
N GLY A 298 63.05 2.87 26.44
CA GLY A 298 61.62 2.62 26.75
C GLY A 298 60.76 2.86 25.50
N GLY A 299 59.53 2.56 25.11
CA GLY A 299 58.42 2.31 24.18
C GLY A 299 57.53 3.54 24.04
N VAL A 300 56.37 4.10 21.98
CA VAL A 300 55.28 5.11 22.14
C VAL A 300 55.86 6.51 21.97
N THR A 301 54.97 7.96 21.76
CA THR A 301 54.02 8.64 22.74
C THR A 301 53.84 10.10 22.36
N ILE A 302 52.31 10.88 21.68
CA ILE A 302 52.51 12.33 21.51
C ILE A 302 51.79 12.78 20.21
N ARG A 303 50.97 14.69 20.25
CA ARG A 303 50.39 15.46 19.13
C ARG A 303 50.72 16.93 19.26
N PRO A 304 51.68 17.62 19.06
CA PRO A 304 52.33 18.94 19.36
C PRO A 304 52.13 19.92 18.22
N GLU A 305 51.60 21.81 18.40
CA GLU A 305 51.64 22.98 17.49
C GLU A 305 53.08 23.40 17.22
N GLY A 306 53.95 21.91 16.82
CA GLY A 306 55.42 21.77 16.62
C GLY A 306 55.98 20.57 17.39
N GLY A 307 57.03 19.50 16.04
CA GLY A 307 58.06 18.59 16.60
C GLY A 307 57.87 17.14 16.03
N ASP A 308 58.27 16.45 15.02
CA ASP A 308 58.63 15.03 14.80
C ASP A 308 58.13 14.13 15.95
N VAL A 309 57.29 13.10 15.48
CA VAL A 309 57.22 11.94 16.39
C VAL A 309 58.13 10.84 15.87
N THR A 310 59.53 10.60 16.31
CA THR A 310 60.56 9.57 16.17
C THR A 310 60.59 8.69 17.44
N ILE A 311 60.22 7.36 17.21
CA ILE A 311 60.43 6.42 18.36
C ILE A 311 61.40 5.32 17.89
N VAL A 312 62.74 5.14 18.48
CA VAL A 312 63.88 4.28 18.10
C VAL A 312 64.45 3.66 19.38
N PRO A 313 63.65 2.70 19.92
CA PRO A 313 64.31 2.23 21.15
C PRO A 313 65.17 0.98 20.89
N PRO A 314 66.54 0.81 21.18
CA PRO A 314 67.55 -0.20 20.87
C PRO A 314 67.29 -1.52 21.63
N ASN A 315 66.21 -1.57 22.65
CA ASN A 315 66.04 -2.84 23.39
C ASN A 315 64.72 -2.83 24.14
N GLY A 316 63.50 -1.88 23.60
CA GLY A 316 62.16 -1.88 24.25
C GLY A 316 61.06 -1.81 23.19
N GLY A 317 59.77 -2.13 23.25
CA GLY A 317 58.53 -2.29 22.47
C GLY A 317 57.86 -0.94 22.20
N VAL A 318 57.18 -0.57 20.93
CA VAL A 318 56.76 0.72 20.35
C VAL A 318 55.28 0.64 19.96
N ARG A 319 54.09 1.80 20.45
CA ARG A 319 52.65 1.86 20.10
C ARG A 319 52.27 3.29 19.71
N ILE A 320 51.56 3.83 18.54
CA ILE A 320 51.54 5.18 17.93
C ILE A 320 50.26 5.29 17.09
N ALA A 321 49.31 6.90 16.90
CA ALA A 321 48.08 7.07 16.07
C ALA A 321 48.09 8.48 15.43
N PRO A 322 48.87 8.96 14.45
CA PRO A 322 49.18 10.29 13.91
C PRO A 322 48.22 10.68 12.78
N GLU A 323 47.61 12.30 12.59
CA GLU A 323 46.79 12.80 11.48
C GLU A 323 47.66 13.40 10.38
N GLY A 324 49.00 13.19 10.15
CA GLY A 324 49.64 13.43 8.84
C GLY A 324 50.33 12.16 8.31
N ASP A 325 51.02 11.81 7.23
CA ASP A 325 51.53 10.76 6.31
C ASP A 325 52.98 10.41 6.68
N GLY A 326 53.44 9.10 6.88
CA GLY A 326 54.42 8.01 6.96
C GLY A 326 55.04 7.93 8.36
N VAL A 327 54.65 7.06 9.22
CA VAL A 327 55.12 6.41 10.46
C VAL A 327 56.21 5.40 10.14
N THR A 328 57.69 5.53 10.38
CA THR A 328 58.84 4.63 10.21
C THR A 328 59.30 4.12 11.59
N ILE A 329 59.14 3.01 11.76
CA ILE A 329 59.50 2.33 13.02
C ILE A 329 60.53 1.25 12.72
N ALA A 330 61.96 1.13 13.38
CA ALA A 330 63.04 0.15 13.08
C ALA A 330 63.66 -0.34 14.40
N PRO A 331 62.94 -1.27 15.16
CA PRO A 331 63.56 -1.69 16.44
C PRO A 331 64.50 -2.88 16.24
N LEU A 332 65.73 -2.97 16.84
CA LEU A 332 66.84 -3.94 16.64
C LEU A 332 66.61 -5.20 17.47
N ALA A 333 65.47 -5.21 18.57
CA ALA A 333 65.00 -6.41 19.32
C ALA A 333 63.87 -5.99 20.27
N GLY A 334 62.46 -6.91 20.15
CA GLY A 334 61.20 -6.79 20.91
C GLY A 334 60.02 -6.51 19.96
N GLY A 335 58.78 -6.87 20.19
CA GLY A 335 57.50 -6.91 19.45
C GLY A 335 56.99 -5.51 19.13
N VAL A 336 56.47 -5.25 17.79
CA VAL A 336 56.00 -3.96 17.24
C VAL A 336 54.50 -4.04 16.99
N GLY A 337 53.50 -3.19 17.64
CA GLY A 337 52.04 -3.11 17.39
C GLY A 337 51.66 -1.73 16.83
N ILE A 338 50.95 -1.61 15.56
CA ILE A 338 50.73 -0.30 14.88
C ILE A 338 49.28 -0.25 14.39
N THR A 339 48.31 0.94 14.44
CA THR A 339 46.92 1.05 13.94
C THR A 339 46.74 2.38 13.19
N PRO A 340 47.17 2.62 12.01
CA PRO A 340 47.19 3.93 11.35
C PRO A 340 45.97 4.12 10.43
N GLN A 341 45.26 5.41 10.10
CA GLN A 341 44.03 5.66 9.32
C GLN A 341 44.39 6.13 7.90
N GLY A 342 45.81 6.01 7.36
CA GLY A 342 46.18 6.02 5.92
C GLY A 342 47.46 6.84 5.71
N GLY A 343 48.47 6.60 4.54
CA GLY A 343 49.86 6.55 4.05
C GLY A 343 50.37 5.12 3.91
N VAL A 344 51.55 4.67 2.99
CA VAL A 344 52.32 3.40 2.96
C VAL A 344 52.97 3.17 4.34
N VAL A 345 52.49 2.43 5.32
CA VAL A 345 53.22 1.87 6.49
C VAL A 345 54.33 0.92 6.00
N THR A 346 55.90 1.27 5.73
CA THR A 346 57.00 0.34 5.40
C THR A 346 57.69 -0.12 6.70
N LEU A 347 57.44 -1.23 7.18
CA LEU A 347 58.05 -1.85 8.38
C LEU A 347 59.21 -2.75 7.97
N ALA A 348 60.71 -2.67 8.43
CA ALA A 348 61.81 -3.63 8.17
C ALA A 348 62.35 -4.17 9.49
N PRO A 349 61.56 -5.09 10.33
CA PRO A 349 62.09 -5.51 11.64
C PRO A 349 62.93 -6.79 11.53
N SER A 350 64.07 -6.95 12.24
CA SER A 350 65.01 -8.09 12.05
C SER A 350 64.88 -9.07 13.22
N GLY A 351 63.42 -9.13 13.98
CA GLY A 351 63.54 -10.28 14.93
C GLY A 351 62.44 -10.23 15.97
N ALA A 352 61.24 -10.71 15.55
CA ALA A 352 60.10 -11.39 16.18
C ALA A 352 58.81 -10.63 15.89
N GLY A 353 57.56 -11.43 15.68
CA GLY A 353 56.13 -11.37 15.34
C GLY A 353 55.56 -9.95 15.37
N VAL A 354 54.79 -9.58 14.06
CA VAL A 354 54.19 -8.25 13.79
C VAL A 354 52.67 -8.36 13.90
N ARG A 355 51.93 -7.71 14.92
CA ARG A 355 50.45 -7.63 14.97
C ARG A 355 49.99 -6.25 14.50
N ILE A 356 48.93 -6.18 13.43
CA ILE A 356 48.53 -4.88 12.85
C ILE A 356 47.01 -4.81 12.84
N ALA A 357 46.17 -3.70 13.33
CA ALA A 357 44.71 -3.54 13.23
C ALA A 357 44.38 -2.16 12.65
N PRO A 358 44.30 -1.74 11.27
CA PRO A 358 44.07 -0.34 10.86
C PRO A 358 42.59 -0.06 10.61
N GLN A 359 41.84 1.36 10.87
CA GLN A 359 40.39 1.64 10.65
C GLN A 359 40.18 2.25 9.26
N GLY A 360 41.13 1.98 8.23
CA GLY A 360 41.04 2.04 6.76
C GLY A 360 41.98 3.12 6.22
N GLY A 361 42.82 3.06 5.02
CA GLY A 361 43.78 2.95 3.91
C GLY A 361 44.08 1.48 3.56
N GLU A 362 44.19 1.21 2.11
CA GLU A 362 44.74 -0.10 1.69
C GLU A 362 45.99 -0.47 2.52
N VAL A 363 45.81 -1.69 3.44
CA VAL A 363 47.01 -2.36 4.02
C VAL A 363 47.62 -3.28 2.96
N ARG A 364 48.80 -2.83 2.10
CA ARG A 364 49.49 -3.76 1.19
C ARG A 364 50.67 -4.41 1.91
N ILE A 365 50.35 -5.69 2.24
CA ILE A 365 51.42 -6.54 2.82
C ILE A 365 52.13 -7.28 1.67
N ALA A 366 53.49 -6.78 1.12
CA ALA A 366 54.22 -7.46 0.02
C ALA A 366 55.47 -8.13 0.59
N PRO A 367 55.22 -9.38 1.18
CA PRO A 367 56.42 -10.05 1.73
C PRO A 367 57.29 -10.64 0.61
N THR A 368 58.52 -10.29 0.44
CA THR A 368 59.40 -10.73 -0.66
C THR A 368 59.75 -12.22 -0.52
N GLY A 369 58.70 -12.92 0.43
CA GLY A 369 58.84 -14.39 0.58
C GLY A 369 58.16 -14.85 1.88
N GLY A 370 56.78 -15.70 1.50
CA GLY A 370 56.04 -16.49 2.51
C GLY A 370 54.56 -16.10 2.53
N ASP A 371 53.54 -17.22 3.03
CA ASP A 371 52.07 -17.24 3.05
C ASP A 371 51.53 -16.30 4.14
N VAL A 372 50.23 -15.63 3.78
CA VAL A 372 49.42 -14.91 4.78
C VAL A 372 48.42 -15.90 5.40
N VAL A 373 48.68 -16.43 6.64
CA VAL A 373 47.82 -17.44 7.30
C VAL A 373 46.99 -16.74 8.38
N ILE A 374 45.46 -16.86 8.16
CA ILE A 374 44.58 -16.36 9.24
C ILE A 374 44.03 -17.57 10.02
N PRO A 375 44.29 -17.69 11.27
CA PRO A 375 44.00 -18.88 12.09
C PRO A 375 42.50 -19.18 12.16
N THR A 376 42.05 -20.60 12.41
CA THR A 376 40.67 -21.11 12.56
C THR A 376 40.01 -20.52 13.81
N GLY A 377 38.87 -19.67 13.50
CA GLY A 377 38.12 -19.08 14.63
C GLY A 377 38.17 -17.54 14.59
N VAL A 378 38.86 -17.13 13.38
CA VAL A 378 38.92 -15.64 13.40
C VAL A 378 37.98 -15.11 12.31
N ARG A 379 36.99 -14.21 12.73
CA ARG A 379 35.94 -13.52 11.97
C ARG A 379 36.51 -12.25 11.31
N ILE A 380 36.44 -12.26 9.96
CA ILE A 380 36.95 -11.08 9.21
C ILE A 380 35.78 -10.15 8.89
N SER A 381 35.82 -8.94 9.49
CA SER A 381 34.75 -7.94 9.30
C SER A 381 35.25 -6.83 8.37
N VAL A 382 34.55 -6.66 7.28
CA VAL A 382 34.87 -5.44 6.49
C VAL A 382 33.78 -4.40 6.76
N GLY A 383 34.11 -3.53 7.92
CA GLY A 383 33.29 -2.32 8.16
C GLY A 383 32.22 -2.58 9.23
N LEU A 384 32.40 -3.38 10.39
CA LEU A 384 31.36 -3.44 11.45
C LEU A 384 31.91 -2.83 12.74
N THR A 385 30.95 -2.32 13.83
CA THR A 385 31.35 -1.68 15.10
C THR A 385 31.05 -2.61 16.27
N GLY A 386 30.87 -4.07 16.27
CA GLY A 386 30.95 -5.13 17.31
C GLY A 386 31.54 -6.41 16.71
N PRO A 387 31.94 -7.57 17.91
CA PRO A 387 32.55 -8.79 17.34
C PRO A 387 31.67 -9.41 16.25
N PRO A 388 32.42 -9.67 14.94
CA PRO A 388 31.60 -10.32 13.90
C PRO A 388 30.70 -11.43 14.49
N GLN A 389 29.51 -11.09 14.42
CA GLN A 389 28.57 -12.00 15.12
C GLN A 389 28.41 -13.31 14.34
N ARG A 390 29.04 -13.27 12.91
CA ARG A 390 28.97 -14.55 12.15
C ARG A 390 30.15 -14.62 11.17
N PRO A 391 30.74 -15.68 10.97
CA PRO A 391 31.92 -15.84 10.11
C PRO A 391 31.56 -15.73 8.62
N LEU A 392 32.21 -14.84 7.87
CA LEU A 392 32.10 -14.84 6.40
C LEU A 392 33.07 -15.86 5.79
N HIS A 393 32.44 -16.98 5.25
CA HIS A 393 33.28 -18.04 4.62
C HIS A 393 33.41 -17.79 3.11
N VAL A 394 34.64 -17.34 2.69
CA VAL A 394 34.85 -17.22 1.22
C VAL A 394 35.74 -18.38 0.77
N GLU A 395 35.12 -19.45 0.04
CA GLU A 395 35.92 -20.58 -0.48
C GLU A 395 36.00 -20.52 -2.01
N GLY A 396 37.31 -20.42 -2.49
CA GLY A 396 37.75 -20.55 -3.90
C GLY A 396 37.00 -19.59 -4.83
N GLN A 397 35.52 -19.74 -5.14
CA GLN A 397 34.82 -18.85 -6.09
C GLN A 397 33.44 -18.47 -5.53
N GLU A 398 33.00 -18.81 -4.19
CA GLU A 398 31.62 -18.51 -3.74
C GLU A 398 31.66 -18.06 -2.27
N VAL A 399 30.79 -17.08 -2.00
CA VAL A 399 30.59 -16.66 -0.59
C VAL A 399 29.53 -17.56 0.06
N HIS A 400 29.96 -18.49 1.01
CA HIS A 400 29.08 -19.45 1.70
C HIS A 400 28.83 -18.99 3.14
N SER A 401 27.42 -18.71 3.35
CA SER A 401 27.03 -18.42 4.75
C SER A 401 26.33 -19.63 5.38
N GLY A 402 26.92 -20.34 6.54
CA GLY A 402 26.41 -21.59 7.16
C GLY A 402 26.35 -21.45 8.69
N GLY A 403 25.69 -22.45 9.43
CA GLY A 403 25.57 -22.39 10.91
C GLY A 403 24.22 -21.78 11.32
N SER A 404 23.90 -21.75 12.66
CA SER A 404 22.59 -21.36 13.24
C SER A 404 22.25 -19.91 12.91
N GLY A 405 23.14 -19.14 12.17
CA GLY A 405 22.86 -17.74 11.77
C GLY A 405 23.07 -17.55 10.26
N GLY A 406 23.24 -18.64 9.52
CA GLY A 406 23.55 -18.62 8.07
C GLY A 406 22.43 -17.96 7.27
N GLY A 407 22.77 -16.81 6.54
CA GLY A 407 21.77 -16.08 5.73
C GLY A 407 22.36 -14.77 5.20
N PHE A 408 21.74 -14.27 4.21
CA PHE A 408 22.15 -12.97 3.64
C PHE A 408 21.15 -11.89 4.06
N SER A 409 21.68 -10.93 4.83
CA SER A 409 20.74 -9.95 5.43
C SER A 409 21.00 -8.56 4.82
N PHE A 410 19.93 -7.93 4.52
CA PHE A 410 20.08 -6.55 4.01
C PHE A 410 18.97 -5.69 4.61
N ALA A 411 19.31 -4.51 4.87
CA ALA A 411 18.35 -3.65 5.61
C ALA A 411 17.73 -2.62 4.64
N ASP A 412 16.58 -2.26 4.90
CA ASP A 412 16.02 -1.07 4.22
C ASP A 412 17.01 0.11 4.23
N ARG A 413 17.14 0.68 3.06
CA ARG A 413 18.19 1.72 2.90
C ARG A 413 17.87 2.96 3.73
N SER A 414 16.52 2.83 4.23
CA SER A 414 16.05 4.04 4.93
C SER A 414 16.10 3.85 6.44
N THR A 415 16.60 2.68 6.81
CA THR A 415 16.62 2.41 8.26
C THR A 415 18.05 2.02 8.67
N GLY A 416 18.43 2.35 10.00
CA GLY A 416 19.76 1.93 10.52
C GLY A 416 19.86 0.41 10.69
N PHE A 417 21.08 -0.03 11.15
CA PHE A 417 21.32 -1.48 11.37
C PHE A 417 20.23 -2.06 12.30
N VAL A 418 19.51 -2.92 11.81
CA VAL A 418 18.34 -3.48 12.52
C VAL A 418 18.62 -4.96 12.80
N GLU A 419 18.73 -5.29 14.17
CA GLU A 419 19.09 -6.65 14.57
C GLU A 419 17.84 -7.54 14.67
N SER A 420 16.68 -7.03 14.92
CA SER A 420 15.45 -7.86 15.01
C SER A 420 14.25 -7.06 14.46
N PRO A 421 13.91 -7.29 13.20
CA PRO A 421 12.83 -6.45 12.64
C PRO A 421 11.44 -6.96 13.02
N LEU A 422 10.68 -6.35 13.92
CA LEU A 422 9.30 -6.71 14.30
C LEU A 422 8.32 -6.33 13.18
N LYS A 423 8.32 -7.06 12.02
CA LYS A 423 7.37 -7.24 10.89
C LYS A 423 7.34 -5.96 10.04
N THR A 424 8.42 -4.97 9.98
CA THR A 424 8.18 -3.67 9.31
C THR A 424 9.14 -3.52 8.13
N GLY A 425 9.75 -4.70 7.69
CA GLY A 425 10.50 -4.48 6.43
C GLY A 425 11.83 -3.76 6.69
N ALA A 426 12.23 -3.60 7.96
CA ALA A 426 13.42 -2.83 8.36
C ALA A 426 14.71 -3.66 8.17
N ARG A 427 14.56 -4.95 8.08
CA ARG A 427 15.65 -5.87 7.71
C ARG A 427 15.08 -7.11 7.05
N TRP A 428 15.98 -7.43 5.99
CA TRP A 428 15.53 -8.66 5.27
C TRP A 428 16.66 -9.71 5.29
N VAL A 429 16.11 -10.95 5.46
CA VAL A 429 17.16 -11.99 5.48
C VAL A 429 16.73 -13.14 4.56
N TRP A 430 17.80 -13.45 3.63
CA TRP A 430 17.64 -14.76 2.96
C TRP A 430 18.32 -15.86 3.76
N TYR A 431 17.42 -16.82 4.21
CA TYR A 431 18.08 -17.90 4.98
C TYR A 431 17.34 -19.22 4.77
N CYS A 432 18.09 -20.28 5.27
CA CYS A 432 17.44 -21.61 5.18
C CYS A 432 17.24 -22.17 6.59
N GLN A 433 16.06 -22.69 6.80
CA GLN A 433 15.81 -23.42 8.07
C GLN A 433 14.94 -24.64 7.80
N ASN A 434 15.44 -25.84 8.25
CA ASN A 434 14.72 -27.13 8.10
C ASN A 434 14.53 -27.50 6.63
N GLY A 435 15.51 -27.17 5.81
CA GLY A 435 15.49 -27.63 4.41
C GLY A 435 14.66 -26.71 3.50
N GLN A 436 14.27 -25.50 4.04
CA GLN A 436 13.44 -24.57 3.25
C GLN A 436 14.14 -23.22 3.15
N ALA A 437 14.06 -22.72 1.87
CA ALA A 437 14.58 -21.34 1.68
C ALA A 437 13.52 -20.29 2.03
N ARG A 438 14.02 -19.24 2.70
CA ARG A 438 13.03 -18.28 3.23
C ARG A 438 13.54 -16.85 3.00
N LEU A 439 12.49 -15.98 2.66
CA LEU A 439 12.73 -14.54 2.79
C LEU A 439 12.02 -14.00 4.03
N TRP A 440 12.84 -13.52 4.97
CA TRP A 440 12.35 -13.25 6.35
C TRP A 440 12.50 -11.76 6.64
N SER A 441 11.38 -11.08 7.29
CA SER A 441 11.44 -9.77 7.95
C SER A 441 10.41 -9.71 9.10
N GLY A 442 10.99 -10.03 10.30
CA GLY A 442 10.01 -10.03 11.42
C GLY A 442 9.11 -11.25 11.40
N GLY A 443 9.18 -12.15 10.37
CA GLY A 443 8.52 -13.46 10.12
C GLY A 443 8.84 -13.94 8.70
N ASP A 444 8.50 -15.30 8.39
CA ASP A 444 8.77 -15.81 7.02
C ASP A 444 7.69 -15.31 6.05
N LEU A 445 8.25 -14.35 5.10
CA LEU A 445 7.29 -13.75 4.13
C LEU A 445 7.24 -14.57 2.85
N LEU A 446 8.40 -15.26 2.54
CA LEU A 446 8.45 -16.19 1.39
C LEU A 446 9.21 -17.45 1.80
N THR A 447 8.50 -18.55 1.66
CA THR A 447 9.18 -19.82 1.96
C THR A 447 9.12 -20.73 0.72
N ILE A 448 10.41 -21.28 0.40
CA ILE A 448 10.45 -22.28 -0.70
C ILE A 448 11.03 -23.59 -0.16
N ALA A 449 10.33 -24.75 -0.44
CA ALA A 449 10.82 -26.02 0.11
C ALA A 449 10.86 -27.09 -0.99
N PRO A 450 11.93 -27.92 -0.93
CA PRO A 450 12.23 -28.91 -1.97
C PRO A 450 11.31 -30.13 -1.89
N GLN A 451 10.40 -30.36 -0.69
CA GLN A 451 9.41 -31.47 -0.70
C GLN A 451 8.40 -31.24 0.43
N GLY A 452 6.92 -31.14 0.06
CA GLY A 452 5.79 -31.30 1.01
C GLY A 452 4.62 -30.42 0.58
N GLU A 453 3.64 -31.02 -0.02
CA GLU A 453 2.25 -30.59 -0.31
C GLU A 453 1.96 -29.18 0.24
N GLY A 454 2.43 -28.16 -0.59
CA GLY A 454 1.83 -26.81 -0.46
C GLY A 454 2.89 -25.78 -0.06
N LEU A 455 4.27 -25.87 -0.31
CA LEU A 455 5.16 -24.75 0.06
C LEU A 455 6.10 -24.43 -1.11
N GLY A 456 5.56 -24.62 -2.48
CA GLY A 456 6.45 -24.12 -3.56
C GLY A 456 6.57 -22.60 -3.52
N LEU A 457 5.56 -21.78 -2.80
CA LEU A 457 5.58 -20.32 -2.63
C LEU A 457 4.44 -19.90 -1.68
N ASP A 458 4.77 -19.62 -0.37
CA ASP A 458 3.84 -19.19 0.70
C ASP A 458 4.19 -17.75 1.13
N VAL A 459 3.14 -16.86 0.98
CA VAL A 459 3.39 -15.45 1.38
C VAL A 459 2.51 -15.14 2.59
N ALA A 460 2.98 -14.38 3.53
CA ALA A 460 2.32 -14.14 4.84
C ALA A 460 1.00 -13.40 4.65
N ARG A 461 0.81 -12.69 3.45
CA ARG A 461 -0.48 -12.03 3.19
C ARG A 461 -1.07 -12.55 1.87
N ARG A 462 -2.12 -11.67 1.29
CA ARG A 462 -2.77 -12.23 0.07
C ARG A 462 -1.86 -12.08 -1.16
N MET A 463 -1.75 -13.13 -1.83
CA MET A 463 -0.95 -13.06 -3.08
C MET A 463 -1.64 -12.13 -4.09
N ARG A 464 -0.72 -11.10 -4.68
CA ARG A 464 -1.23 -10.27 -5.80
C ARG A 464 -0.60 -10.73 -7.12
N VAL A 465 -1.53 -11.02 -8.18
CA VAL A 465 -1.04 -11.42 -9.52
C VAL A 465 -1.49 -10.34 -10.52
N ARG A 466 -0.41 -9.65 -11.21
CA ARG A 466 -0.72 -8.52 -12.13
C ARG A 466 -0.23 -8.86 -13.54
N GLN A 467 -1.00 -8.42 -14.66
CA GLN A 467 -0.84 -8.72 -16.10
C GLN A 467 0.44 -8.08 -16.64
N GLY A 468 1.36 -7.47 -15.89
CA GLY A 468 2.56 -6.85 -16.46
C GLY A 468 2.56 -6.85 -17.99
N GLY A 469 3.62 -7.25 -18.81
CA GLY A 469 3.76 -7.27 -20.28
C GLY A 469 3.07 -8.50 -20.90
N ASP A 470 2.45 -9.36 -20.16
CA ASP A 470 1.78 -10.57 -20.70
C ASP A 470 0.34 -10.29 -21.09
N ALA A 471 -0.29 -11.29 -21.69
CA ALA A 471 -1.66 -11.13 -22.24
C ALA A 471 -2.70 -11.15 -21.10
N SER A 472 -2.28 -11.82 -19.91
CA SER A 472 -3.26 -11.90 -18.82
C SER A 472 -2.53 -12.07 -17.47
N ALA A 473 -3.25 -11.52 -16.45
CA ALA A 473 -2.75 -11.82 -15.08
C ALA A 473 -3.31 -13.15 -14.59
N GLY A 474 -2.29 -14.03 -14.08
CA GLY A 474 -2.86 -15.28 -13.51
C GLY A 474 -1.77 -16.31 -13.27
N ILE A 475 -2.33 -17.47 -12.92
CA ILE A 475 -1.39 -18.55 -12.55
C ILE A 475 -1.61 -19.75 -13.48
N TRP A 476 -0.43 -20.20 -14.08
CA TRP A 476 -0.54 -21.40 -14.93
C TRP A 476 -0.30 -22.67 -14.09
N PHE A 477 -1.17 -23.70 -14.47
CA PHE A 477 -1.03 -24.99 -13.77
C PHE A 477 -0.59 -26.07 -14.77
N ASN A 478 0.44 -26.70 -14.34
CA ASN A 478 0.94 -27.81 -15.18
C ASN A 478 1.06 -29.08 -14.32
N GLN A 479 0.47 -30.15 -14.71
CA GLN A 479 0.65 -31.43 -14.00
C GLN A 479 1.26 -32.46 -14.96
N ASP A 480 2.41 -33.16 -14.44
CA ASP A 480 3.17 -34.18 -15.19
C ASP A 480 3.93 -33.53 -16.35
N ASP A 481 4.28 -34.27 -17.46
CA ASP A 481 5.04 -33.73 -18.61
C ASP A 481 4.09 -33.22 -19.70
N GLY A 482 2.91 -32.72 -19.30
CA GLY A 482 1.86 -32.37 -20.29
C GLY A 482 1.90 -30.88 -20.63
N GLY A 483 2.95 -30.13 -20.06
CA GLY A 483 3.00 -28.67 -20.34
C GLY A 483 1.91 -27.92 -19.56
N ASP A 484 1.81 -26.54 -19.62
CA ASP A 484 0.79 -25.69 -18.98
C ASP A 484 -0.62 -26.04 -19.48
N ARG A 485 -1.46 -26.68 -18.54
CA ARG A 485 -2.77 -27.22 -18.98
C ARG A 485 -3.91 -26.35 -18.43
N ALA A 486 -3.57 -25.62 -17.33
CA ALA A 486 -4.70 -24.88 -16.73
C ALA A 486 -4.20 -23.53 -16.23
N PHE A 487 -5.18 -22.60 -16.47
CA PHE A 487 -4.86 -21.23 -16.07
C PHE A 487 -6.03 -20.65 -15.27
N VAL A 488 -5.59 -20.02 -14.04
CA VAL A 488 -6.60 -19.21 -13.32
C VAL A 488 -6.14 -17.74 -13.35
N GLY A 489 -7.07 -16.95 -13.98
CA GLY A 489 -6.61 -15.56 -14.09
C GLY A 489 -7.63 -14.69 -14.82
N MET A 490 -7.08 -13.54 -15.25
CA MET A 490 -8.01 -12.56 -15.87
C MET A 490 -8.20 -12.87 -17.37
N ALA A 491 -9.57 -13.14 -17.76
CA ALA A 491 -9.86 -13.31 -19.21
C ALA A 491 -9.78 -11.97 -19.95
N ASN A 492 -10.16 -10.96 -19.28
CA ASN A 492 -10.00 -9.55 -19.69
C ASN A 492 -10.15 -8.63 -18.48
N LYS A 493 -10.26 -7.31 -18.81
CA LYS A 493 -10.20 -6.36 -17.67
C LYS A 493 -11.46 -6.48 -16.79
N ASP A 494 -12.48 -7.29 -17.26
CA ASP A 494 -13.71 -7.32 -16.48
C ASP A 494 -14.05 -8.77 -16.05
N GLU A 495 -13.20 -9.71 -16.48
CA GLU A 495 -13.62 -11.10 -16.20
C GLU A 495 -12.44 -11.90 -15.64
N VAL A 496 -12.82 -12.66 -14.50
CA VAL A 496 -11.85 -13.63 -13.97
C VAL A 496 -12.38 -15.06 -14.20
N GLY A 497 -11.39 -15.98 -14.41
CA GLY A 497 -12.00 -17.30 -14.68
C GLY A 497 -10.94 -18.39 -14.69
N PHE A 498 -11.53 -19.64 -15.06
CA PHE A 498 -10.70 -20.87 -15.18
C PHE A 498 -10.57 -21.26 -16.66
N PHE A 499 -9.23 -21.27 -17.03
CA PHE A 499 -8.94 -21.63 -18.43
C PHE A 499 -8.36 -23.04 -18.53
N GLY A 500 -8.84 -23.78 -19.61
CA GLY A 500 -8.25 -25.11 -19.89
C GLY A 500 -7.79 -25.20 -21.35
N ALA A 501 -6.61 -25.86 -21.71
CA ALA A 501 -5.95 -25.95 -23.03
C ALA A 501 -6.87 -26.61 -24.06
N GLY A 502 -8.01 -27.17 -23.68
CA GLY A 502 -8.98 -27.77 -24.63
C GLY A 502 -10.18 -26.86 -24.87
N LEU A 503 -10.77 -26.35 -23.85
CA LEU A 503 -12.07 -25.66 -23.89
C LEU A 503 -11.87 -24.14 -23.85
N GLY A 504 -10.55 -23.70 -23.58
CA GLY A 504 -10.34 -22.26 -23.33
C GLY A 504 -10.92 -21.81 -21.98
N TRP A 505 -11.66 -20.61 -21.92
CA TRP A 505 -12.25 -20.13 -20.64
C TRP A 505 -13.56 -20.88 -20.35
N GLY A 506 -13.46 -21.87 -19.52
CA GLY A 506 -14.60 -22.75 -19.23
C GLY A 506 -15.53 -22.15 -18.16
N LEU A 507 -15.00 -21.34 -17.23
CA LEU A 507 -15.79 -20.67 -16.18
C LEU A 507 -15.28 -19.23 -16.00
N ARG A 508 -16.33 -18.32 -16.10
CA ARG A 508 -15.90 -16.92 -15.99
C ARG A 508 -16.94 -16.14 -15.18
N MET A 509 -16.32 -15.19 -14.46
CA MET A 509 -17.23 -14.27 -13.74
C MET A 509 -16.90 -12.83 -14.15
N ASN A 510 -18.00 -12.24 -14.50
CA ASN A 510 -17.85 -10.81 -14.83
C ASN A 510 -18.12 -9.95 -13.58
N PHE A 511 -17.18 -9.07 -13.22
CA PHE A 511 -17.35 -8.39 -11.91
C PHE A 511 -18.20 -7.13 -12.09
N ALA A 512 -18.49 -6.75 -13.40
CA ALA A 512 -19.39 -5.60 -13.61
C ALA A 512 -20.86 -6.04 -13.60
N THR A 513 -21.08 -7.25 -14.10
CA THR A 513 -22.51 -7.65 -14.23
C THR A 513 -22.84 -8.72 -13.20
N ALA A 514 -21.73 -9.29 -12.60
CA ALA A 514 -21.86 -10.39 -11.63
C ALA A 514 -22.39 -11.66 -12.28
N ILE A 515 -22.28 -11.65 -13.62
CA ILE A 515 -22.74 -12.89 -14.32
C ILE A 515 -21.59 -13.90 -14.32
N THR A 516 -21.93 -15.18 -13.85
CA THR A 516 -20.97 -16.30 -13.97
C THR A 516 -21.39 -17.23 -15.11
N SER A 517 -20.39 -17.33 -16.05
CA SER A 517 -20.74 -18.15 -17.22
C SER A 517 -19.92 -19.45 -17.24
N ILE A 518 -20.63 -20.52 -17.62
CA ILE A 518 -19.96 -21.82 -17.85
C ILE A 518 -20.12 -22.18 -19.33
N ALA A 519 -19.00 -22.19 -20.04
CA ALA A 519 -19.03 -22.43 -21.49
C ALA A 519 -19.39 -23.88 -21.81
N GLY A 520 -19.07 -24.75 -20.86
CA GLY A 520 -19.39 -26.17 -21.16
C GLY A 520 -20.53 -26.68 -20.28
N ARG A 521 -20.61 -28.05 -20.16
CA ARG A 521 -21.66 -28.74 -19.38
C ARG A 521 -21.37 -28.62 -17.88
N LEU A 522 -22.56 -28.22 -17.06
CA LEU A 522 -22.45 -28.21 -15.58
C LEU A 522 -23.04 -29.50 -15.00
N GLU A 523 -22.09 -30.39 -14.48
CA GLU A 523 -22.57 -31.63 -13.82
C GLU A 523 -22.52 -31.46 -12.29
N VAL A 524 -23.76 -31.56 -11.58
CA VAL A 524 -23.84 -31.38 -10.12
C VAL A 524 -24.25 -32.73 -9.50
N SER A 525 -23.31 -33.35 -8.75
CA SER A 525 -23.59 -34.67 -8.14
C SER A 525 -24.59 -34.54 -6.99
N GLY A 526 -24.76 -33.31 -6.48
CA GLY A 526 -25.74 -33.09 -5.38
C GLY A 526 -26.96 -32.28 -5.86
N GLN A 527 -27.37 -31.38 -4.97
CA GLN A 527 -28.59 -30.60 -5.33
C GLN A 527 -28.19 -29.20 -5.81
N SER A 528 -28.99 -28.73 -6.94
CA SER A 528 -28.83 -27.33 -7.40
C SER A 528 -30.14 -26.56 -7.17
N CYS A 529 -29.98 -25.47 -6.38
CA CYS A 529 -31.19 -24.65 -6.10
C CYS A 529 -30.99 -23.24 -6.67
N ALA A 530 -32.04 -22.70 -7.42
CA ALA A 530 -32.06 -21.31 -7.93
C ALA A 530 -33.46 -20.73 -7.76
N ALA A 531 -33.43 -19.42 -7.53
CA ALA A 531 -34.79 -18.81 -7.47
C ALA A 531 -35.61 -19.18 -8.70
N SER A 532 -34.82 -19.25 -9.87
CA SER A 532 -35.51 -19.70 -11.10
C SER A 532 -34.47 -20.22 -12.11
N PHE A 533 -34.90 -21.47 -12.69
CA PHE A 533 -34.05 -21.95 -13.80
C PHE A 533 -34.68 -21.54 -15.14
N CYS A 534 -33.88 -20.64 -15.87
CA CYS A 534 -34.40 -20.17 -17.18
C CYS A 534 -33.83 -21.04 -18.30
N ASN A 535 -34.77 -21.76 -19.08
CA ASN A 535 -34.33 -22.61 -20.22
C ASN A 535 -34.47 -21.82 -21.54
N LEU A 536 -33.37 -21.61 -22.24
CA LEU A 536 -33.42 -20.88 -23.53
C LEU A 536 -34.39 -21.56 -24.50
N SER A 537 -35.36 -20.98 -24.97
CA SER A 537 -36.32 -21.60 -25.89
C SER A 537 -36.72 -20.58 -26.97
N ASP A 538 -35.76 -19.68 -27.41
CA ASP A 538 -36.06 -18.68 -28.46
C ASP A 538 -36.11 -19.36 -29.85
N ALA A 539 -37.18 -18.92 -30.68
CA ALA A 539 -37.37 -19.56 -32.01
C ALA A 539 -36.11 -19.44 -32.87
N ARG A 540 -35.25 -18.43 -32.62
CA ARG A 540 -34.04 -18.25 -33.47
C ARG A 540 -32.98 -19.31 -33.14
N LEU A 541 -33.18 -19.88 -32.00
CA LEU A 541 -32.14 -20.87 -31.62
C LEU A 541 -32.60 -22.29 -31.94
N LYS A 542 -33.82 -22.45 -32.66
CA LYS A 542 -34.35 -23.81 -32.90
C LYS A 542 -34.62 -23.99 -34.41
N THR A 543 -34.39 -25.10 -34.88
CA THR A 543 -34.77 -25.45 -36.27
C THR A 543 -35.51 -26.79 -36.26
N ASP A 544 -36.29 -27.10 -37.33
CA ASP A 544 -37.06 -28.35 -37.48
C ASP A 544 -38.07 -28.52 -36.34
N VAL A 545 -38.87 -27.46 -36.16
CA VAL A 545 -39.88 -27.51 -35.07
C VAL A 545 -41.11 -28.27 -35.57
N ARG A 546 -41.39 -29.47 -34.89
CA ARG A 546 -42.57 -30.29 -35.25
C ARG A 546 -43.38 -30.60 -33.98
N PRO A 547 -44.69 -30.81 -34.26
CA PRO A 547 -45.50 -31.16 -33.07
C PRO A 547 -45.11 -32.54 -32.50
N VAL A 548 -45.36 -32.73 -31.15
CA VAL A 548 -45.12 -34.05 -30.53
C VAL A 548 -46.23 -35.03 -30.97
N THR A 549 -45.77 -36.21 -31.47
CA THR A 549 -46.78 -37.14 -32.03
C THR A 549 -47.08 -38.27 -31.02
N ALA A 550 -48.33 -38.68 -31.02
CA ALA A 550 -48.83 -39.77 -30.16
C ALA A 550 -48.41 -39.59 -28.70
N PRO A 551 -48.69 -38.38 -28.18
CA PRO A 551 -48.18 -38.04 -26.84
C PRO A 551 -48.87 -38.86 -25.74
N LEU A 552 -50.15 -39.24 -25.92
CA LEU A 552 -50.86 -39.99 -24.85
C LEU A 552 -50.40 -41.44 -24.81
N ARG A 553 -50.25 -42.05 -26.02
CA ARG A 553 -49.79 -43.46 -26.03
C ARG A 553 -48.37 -43.58 -25.45
N ARG A 554 -47.56 -42.66 -25.79
CA ARG A 554 -46.14 -42.77 -25.39
C ARG A 554 -45.97 -42.48 -23.90
N VAL A 555 -46.77 -41.52 -23.33
CA VAL A 555 -46.67 -41.27 -21.87
C VAL A 555 -47.29 -42.44 -21.10
N ALA A 556 -48.34 -43.05 -21.66
CA ALA A 556 -48.98 -44.20 -21.01
C ALA A 556 -48.01 -45.39 -20.88
N ALA A 557 -46.94 -45.37 -21.71
CA ALA A 557 -45.98 -46.50 -21.68
C ALA A 557 -44.92 -46.26 -20.60
N LEU A 558 -44.91 -45.06 -19.97
CA LEU A 558 -43.88 -44.80 -18.95
C LEU A 558 -44.41 -45.20 -17.57
N ARG A 559 -43.40 -45.58 -16.73
CA ARG A 559 -43.80 -45.99 -15.36
C ARG A 559 -43.30 -44.94 -14.37
N GLY A 560 -44.31 -44.39 -13.52
CA GLY A 560 -43.89 -43.64 -12.31
C GLY A 560 -43.47 -44.58 -11.17
N VAL A 561 -42.21 -44.41 -10.63
CA VAL A 561 -41.71 -45.42 -9.66
C VAL A 561 -41.22 -44.67 -8.42
N THR A 562 -41.32 -45.25 -7.22
CA THR A 562 -40.57 -44.81 -6.03
C THR A 562 -39.31 -45.67 -5.85
N TYR A 563 -38.37 -45.09 -5.42
CA TYR A 563 -37.11 -45.86 -5.36
C TYR A 563 -36.27 -45.35 -4.19
N ARG A 564 -35.26 -46.25 -3.81
CA ARG A 564 -34.20 -45.85 -2.86
C ARG A 564 -32.83 -45.92 -3.54
N TRP A 565 -32.06 -44.85 -3.12
CA TRP A 565 -30.73 -44.87 -3.77
C TRP A 565 -29.86 -46.00 -3.20
N ARG A 566 -28.99 -46.58 -4.12
CA ARG A 566 -28.04 -47.59 -3.60
C ARG A 566 -27.01 -46.94 -2.68
N PRO A 567 -26.47 -47.69 -1.65
CA PRO A 567 -25.56 -47.14 -0.63
C PRO A 567 -24.29 -46.55 -1.24
N ASN A 568 -23.88 -46.81 -2.40
CA ASN A 568 -22.61 -46.28 -2.95
C ASN A 568 -22.88 -45.39 -4.16
N SER A 569 -24.09 -44.93 -4.25
CA SER A 569 -24.44 -44.10 -5.44
C SER A 569 -24.17 -42.63 -5.14
N GLY A 570 -23.84 -42.32 -3.86
CA GLY A 570 -23.52 -40.90 -3.58
C GLY A 570 -24.78 -40.11 -3.21
N GLN A 571 -25.96 -40.76 -3.24
CA GLN A 571 -27.25 -40.12 -2.88
C GLN A 571 -27.97 -41.01 -1.86
N LYS A 572 -28.71 -40.26 -0.97
CA LYS A 572 -29.39 -41.03 0.10
C LYS A 572 -30.89 -40.67 0.12
N GLY A 573 -31.63 -41.70 0.61
CA GLY A 573 -33.06 -41.36 0.86
C GLY A 573 -33.97 -41.98 -0.23
N GLN A 574 -35.36 -41.78 0.05
CA GLN A 574 -36.40 -42.28 -0.88
C GLN A 574 -36.76 -41.18 -1.89
N GLY A 575 -36.84 -41.65 -3.14
CA GLY A 575 -37.25 -40.67 -4.17
C GLY A 575 -38.39 -41.20 -5.03
N ILE A 576 -39.04 -40.31 -5.76
CA ILE A 576 -40.11 -40.68 -6.72
C ILE A 576 -39.77 -40.07 -8.09
N GLY A 577 -39.94 -40.90 -9.06
CA GLY A 577 -39.71 -40.36 -10.41
C GLY A 577 -39.90 -41.47 -11.47
N VAL A 578 -39.05 -41.29 -12.60
CA VAL A 578 -39.12 -42.29 -13.71
C VAL A 578 -37.72 -42.89 -13.89
N LEU A 579 -37.76 -44.11 -14.59
CA LEU A 579 -36.44 -44.69 -14.94
C LEU A 579 -35.99 -44.17 -16.30
N ALA A 580 -34.72 -43.73 -16.34
CA ALA A 580 -34.20 -43.13 -17.59
C ALA A 580 -34.28 -44.13 -18.75
N GLN A 581 -34.28 -45.38 -18.48
CA GLN A 581 -34.29 -46.41 -19.55
C GLN A 581 -35.68 -46.50 -20.19
N ASP A 582 -36.65 -46.36 -19.29
CA ASP A 582 -38.02 -46.36 -19.87
C ASP A 582 -38.25 -45.11 -20.74
N VAL A 583 -37.74 -44.04 -20.23
CA VAL A 583 -37.92 -42.80 -21.01
C VAL A 583 -37.11 -42.89 -22.31
N GLN A 584 -35.96 -43.43 -22.30
CA GLN A 584 -35.13 -43.55 -23.51
C GLN A 584 -35.83 -44.37 -24.59
N GLU A 585 -36.59 -45.36 -24.26
CA GLU A 585 -37.31 -46.18 -25.28
C GLU A 585 -38.41 -45.36 -25.96
N GLU A 586 -39.02 -44.46 -25.16
CA GLU A 586 -40.17 -43.73 -25.79
C GLU A 586 -39.73 -42.33 -26.24
N PHE A 587 -38.87 -41.73 -25.36
CA PHE A 587 -38.39 -40.38 -25.71
C PHE A 587 -36.88 -40.30 -25.56
N PRO A 588 -36.15 -40.89 -26.58
CA PRO A 588 -34.68 -40.93 -26.43
C PRO A 588 -34.07 -39.53 -26.41
N GLU A 589 -34.86 -38.57 -26.95
CA GLU A 589 -34.30 -37.19 -27.04
C GLU A 589 -34.32 -36.54 -25.64
N LEU A 590 -34.95 -37.17 -24.66
CA LEU A 590 -35.03 -36.52 -23.33
C LEU A 590 -34.04 -37.21 -22.39
N VAL A 591 -33.18 -38.05 -22.96
CA VAL A 591 -32.23 -38.75 -22.08
C VAL A 591 -30.81 -38.38 -22.51
N THR A 592 -30.06 -38.05 -21.41
CA THR A 592 -28.68 -37.66 -21.71
C THR A 592 -27.70 -38.55 -20.93
N PRO A 593 -26.72 -39.02 -21.69
CA PRO A 593 -25.68 -39.77 -20.96
C PRO A 593 -24.88 -38.86 -20.03
N MET A 594 -24.60 -39.45 -18.76
CA MET A 594 -23.91 -38.64 -17.74
C MET A 594 -22.62 -39.36 -17.33
N GLY A 595 -21.64 -38.51 -16.74
CA GLY A 595 -20.38 -39.08 -16.19
C GLY A 595 -19.28 -39.14 -17.26
N PRO A 596 -18.04 -39.36 -16.84
CA PRO A 596 -16.88 -39.30 -17.73
C PRO A 596 -16.93 -40.40 -18.80
N ASP A 597 -17.69 -41.51 -18.58
CA ASP A 597 -17.74 -42.62 -19.56
C ASP A 597 -19.13 -42.71 -20.19
N GLY A 598 -20.04 -41.71 -19.67
CA GLY A 598 -21.37 -41.67 -20.31
C GLY A 598 -22.22 -42.90 -19.95
N ASP A 599 -21.94 -43.52 -18.85
CA ASP A 599 -22.60 -44.81 -18.55
C ASP A 599 -23.81 -44.59 -17.66
N VAL A 600 -23.95 -43.45 -17.21
CA VAL A 600 -25.17 -43.17 -16.42
C VAL A 600 -26.08 -42.23 -17.22
N LEU A 601 -27.47 -42.54 -17.13
CA LEU A 601 -28.41 -41.76 -17.95
C LEU A 601 -29.19 -40.78 -17.07
N GLY A 602 -29.24 -39.63 -17.63
CA GLY A 602 -30.08 -38.61 -16.97
C GLY A 602 -31.32 -38.27 -17.81
N VAL A 603 -32.35 -37.79 -17.04
CA VAL A 603 -33.60 -37.49 -17.77
C VAL A 603 -33.81 -35.97 -17.74
N ASN A 604 -34.18 -35.34 -18.92
CA ASN A 604 -34.68 -33.95 -19.01
C ASN A 604 -36.15 -33.85 -18.60
N TYR A 605 -36.35 -33.62 -17.33
CA TYR A 605 -37.74 -33.62 -16.81
C TYR A 605 -38.49 -32.39 -17.33
N ALA A 606 -37.76 -31.27 -17.60
CA ALA A 606 -38.43 -30.06 -18.15
C ALA A 606 -39.05 -30.35 -19.52
N GLY A 607 -38.40 -31.14 -20.28
CA GLY A 607 -38.94 -31.47 -21.62
C GLY A 607 -40.20 -32.35 -21.53
N LEU A 608 -40.31 -33.10 -20.45
CA LEU A 608 -41.51 -33.95 -20.31
C LEU A 608 -42.77 -33.10 -20.18
N THR A 609 -42.56 -31.90 -19.77
CA THR A 609 -43.76 -31.03 -19.60
C THR A 609 -44.43 -30.77 -20.95
N ALA A 610 -43.62 -30.53 -22.02
CA ALA A 610 -44.25 -30.33 -23.34
C ALA A 610 -45.02 -31.59 -23.79
N VAL A 611 -44.44 -32.76 -23.48
CA VAL A 611 -45.15 -34.01 -23.84
C VAL A 611 -46.47 -34.11 -23.05
N LEU A 612 -46.35 -33.80 -21.77
CA LEU A 612 -47.57 -33.89 -20.94
C LEU A 612 -48.61 -32.88 -21.42
N LEU A 613 -48.12 -31.73 -21.82
CA LEU A 613 -49.05 -30.74 -22.36
C LEU A 613 -49.81 -31.29 -23.57
N GLU A 614 -49.07 -31.88 -24.51
CA GLU A 614 -49.77 -32.42 -25.70
C GLU A 614 -50.61 -33.65 -25.35
N ALA A 615 -50.21 -34.36 -24.41
CA ALA A 615 -51.03 -35.53 -24.00
C ALA A 615 -52.35 -35.07 -23.40
N VAL A 616 -52.27 -33.98 -22.63
CA VAL A 616 -53.52 -33.49 -22.02
C VAL A 616 -54.45 -32.97 -23.13
N LYS A 617 -53.81 -32.27 -24.09
CA LYS A 617 -54.63 -31.82 -25.24
C LYS A 617 -55.25 -33.01 -25.98
N ALA A 618 -54.42 -34.05 -26.16
CA ALA A 618 -54.96 -35.25 -26.85
C ALA A 618 -56.06 -35.91 -26.00
N LEU A 619 -55.78 -35.95 -24.69
CA LEU A 619 -56.81 -36.55 -23.81
C LEU A 619 -58.10 -35.74 -23.89
N GLU A 620 -58.04 -34.44 -23.84
CA GLU A 620 -59.23 -33.58 -23.98
C GLU A 620 -59.96 -33.83 -25.30
N ALA A 621 -59.22 -34.04 -26.31
CA ALA A 621 -59.88 -34.30 -27.61
C ALA A 621 -60.63 -35.64 -27.58
N GLN A 622 -59.96 -36.71 -26.96
CA GLN A 622 -60.66 -38.01 -26.90
C GLN A 622 -61.91 -37.90 -26.01
N HIS A 623 -61.76 -37.06 -24.94
CA HIS A 623 -62.91 -36.91 -24.05
C HIS A 623 -64.07 -36.21 -24.78
N LYS A 624 -63.76 -35.23 -25.56
CA LYS A 624 -64.82 -34.56 -26.33
C LYS A 624 -65.50 -35.52 -27.32
N THR A 625 -64.67 -36.33 -27.96
CA THR A 625 -65.28 -37.30 -28.91
C THR A 625 -66.19 -38.29 -28.17
N LEU A 626 -65.63 -38.73 -27.06
CA LEU A 626 -66.45 -39.71 -26.32
C LEU A 626 -67.74 -39.04 -25.83
N ARG A 627 -67.69 -37.90 -25.41
CA ARG A 627 -68.91 -37.20 -24.94
C ARG A 627 -69.92 -37.02 -26.06
N LEU A 628 -69.38 -36.61 -27.20
CA LEU A 628 -70.33 -36.45 -28.33
C LEU A 628 -70.98 -37.79 -28.70
N ARG A 629 -70.18 -38.84 -28.63
CA ARG A 629 -70.78 -40.16 -28.95
C ARG A 629 -71.85 -40.52 -27.92
N HIS A 630 -71.49 -40.24 -26.66
CA HIS A 630 -72.48 -40.55 -25.62
C HIS A 630 -73.78 -39.76 -25.85
N GLU A 631 -73.63 -38.46 -26.16
CA GLU A 631 -74.85 -37.66 -26.42
C GLU A 631 -75.64 -38.22 -27.62
N ASN A 632 -74.93 -38.57 -28.64
CA ASN A 632 -75.62 -39.14 -29.81
C ASN A 632 -76.34 -40.45 -29.46
N LEU A 633 -75.59 -41.27 -28.73
CA LEU A 633 -76.24 -42.55 -28.36
C LEU A 633 -77.46 -42.29 -27.48
N GLU A 634 -77.32 -41.38 -26.59
CA GLU A 634 -78.48 -41.07 -25.72
C GLU A 634 -79.68 -40.60 -26.57
N GLN A 635 -79.42 -39.79 -27.59
CA GLN A 635 -80.52 -39.34 -28.47
C GLN A 635 -81.12 -40.53 -29.25
N ARG A 636 -80.30 -41.42 -29.68
CA ARG A 636 -80.81 -42.59 -30.42
C ARG A 636 -81.69 -43.46 -29.52
N VAL A 637 -81.19 -43.64 -28.27
CA VAL A 637 -81.98 -44.48 -27.35
C VAL A 637 -83.33 -43.81 -27.09
N LYS A 638 -83.30 -42.46 -26.89
CA LYS A 638 -84.58 -41.75 -26.67
C LYS A 638 -85.51 -41.88 -27.88
N ARG A 639 -84.95 -41.82 -29.08
CA ARG A 639 -85.78 -42.01 -30.28
C ARG A 639 -86.36 -43.42 -30.33
N LEU A 640 -85.61 -44.39 -30.01
CA LEU A 640 -86.11 -45.78 -30.04
C LEU A 640 -87.15 -46.01 -28.94
N GLU A 641 -86.95 -45.43 -27.74
CA GLU A 641 -87.95 -45.56 -26.66
C GLU A 641 -89.28 -44.89 -27.06
N ARG A 642 -89.21 -43.82 -27.85
CA ARG A 642 -90.45 -43.19 -28.35
C ARG A 642 -91.13 -44.06 -29.42
N ARG A 643 -90.45 -44.97 -30.10
CA ARG A 643 -91.01 -45.89 -31.12
C ARG A 643 -91.53 -47.17 -30.47
N LEU A 644 -91.22 -47.34 -29.06
CA LEU A 644 -91.76 -48.53 -28.37
C LEU A 644 -93.09 -48.18 -27.68
N PRO A 645 -94.32 -48.73 -28.12
CA PRO A 645 -95.65 -48.41 -27.58
C PRO A 645 -95.68 -48.52 -26.05
N PRO A 646 -96.23 -47.43 -25.26
CA PRO A 646 -96.43 -47.45 -23.80
C PRO A 646 -97.53 -48.43 -23.39
N ASP A 647 -97.47 -49.67 -23.87
CA ASP A 647 -98.43 -50.61 -23.26
C ASP A 647 -98.68 -51.78 -24.23
N GLY A 648 -97.74 -52.69 -24.32
CA GLY A 648 -98.37 -54.01 -24.58
C GLY A 648 -97.30 -55.06 -24.84
N LEU A 649 -96.74 -55.65 -23.80
CA LEU A 649 -96.84 -57.14 -23.85
C LEU A 649 -96.49 -57.72 -22.48
N GLY A 650 -97.41 -57.58 -21.48
CA GLY A 650 -97.91 -58.77 -20.72
C GLY A 650 -97.69 -60.08 -21.49
N GLY A 651 -96.43 -60.55 -21.56
CA GLY A 651 -96.00 -61.96 -21.42
C GLY A 651 -94.65 -62.17 -22.11
N PRO A 652 -93.62 -63.02 -21.46
CA PRO A 652 -92.20 -63.07 -21.85
C PRO A 652 -92.03 -63.35 -23.34
N PRO A 653 -91.44 -62.39 -24.26
CA PRO A 653 -91.09 -62.76 -25.64
C PRO A 653 -89.79 -63.57 -25.70
N ASP A 654 -89.91 -64.99 -25.87
CA ASP A 654 -89.17 -66.09 -26.53
C ASP A 654 -87.77 -65.65 -26.98
N LEU A 655 -86.91 -65.31 -25.98
CA LEU A 655 -85.44 -65.11 -26.02
C LEU A 655 -84.80 -65.92 -27.13
N ALA A 656 -85.56 -66.82 -27.74
CA ALA A 656 -84.94 -67.63 -28.81
C ALA A 656 -85.16 -66.99 -30.19
N ARG A 657 -86.13 -66.09 -30.21
CA ARG A 657 -86.40 -65.45 -31.50
C ARG A 657 -85.59 -64.15 -31.63
N LEU A 658 -85.25 -63.55 -30.46
CA LEU A 658 -84.45 -62.31 -30.48
C LEU A 658 -82.96 -62.62 -30.56
N GLU A 659 -82.57 -63.87 -30.18
CA GLU A 659 -81.14 -64.27 -30.34
C GLU A 659 -80.86 -64.75 -31.77
N ARG A 660 -81.92 -65.07 -32.52
CA ARG A 660 -81.71 -65.46 -33.93
C ARG A 660 -81.73 -64.24 -34.85
N ARG A 661 -82.33 -63.21 -34.31
CA ARG A 661 -82.35 -61.98 -35.14
C ARG A 661 -81.09 -61.15 -34.88
N LEU A 662 -80.54 -61.29 -33.70
CA LEU A 662 -79.27 -60.59 -33.40
C LEU A 662 -78.08 -61.35 -34.02
N ASP A 663 -78.21 -62.65 -34.28
CA ASP A 663 -77.13 -63.40 -34.97
C ASP A 663 -77.22 -63.20 -36.49
N ARG A 664 -78.39 -62.75 -36.98
CA ARG A 664 -78.52 -62.46 -38.43
C ARG A 664 -78.09 -61.02 -38.72
N LEU A 665 -78.09 -60.21 -37.65
CA LEU A 665 -77.67 -58.80 -37.91
C LEU A 665 -76.18 -58.64 -37.64
N GLU A 666 -75.52 -59.66 -36.94
CA GLU A 666 -74.06 -59.61 -36.73
C GLU A 666 -73.32 -60.35 -37.84
N GLN A 667 -74.08 -61.00 -38.92
CA GLN A 667 -73.45 -61.64 -40.09
C GLN A 667 -73.78 -60.87 -41.37
N ARG A 668 -74.29 -59.56 -41.25
CA ARG A 668 -74.45 -58.72 -42.46
C ARG A 668 -73.93 -57.32 -42.17
N GLU A 669 -72.66 -57.18 -41.82
CA GLU A 669 -72.01 -55.97 -42.33
C GLU A 669 -70.51 -56.24 -42.55
N PRO A 670 -69.84 -56.06 -43.77
CA PRO A 670 -68.41 -56.11 -44.13
C PRO A 670 -67.54 -55.32 -43.13
#